data_AF-A0A081NGD8-F1
#
_entry.id   AF-A0A081NGD8-F1
#
_cell.length_a   1.000
_cell.length_b   1.000
_cell.length_c   1.000
_cell.angle_alpha   90.00
_cell.angle_beta   90.00
_cell.angle_gamma   90.00
#
_symmetry.space_group_name_H-M   'P 1'
#
loop_
_entity.id
_entity.type
_entity.pdbx_description
1 polymer ?
#
loop_
_entity_poly.entity_id
_entity_poly.type
_entity_poly.pdbx_seq_one_letter_code
_entity_poly.pdbx_strand_id
1 'polypeptide(L)'
;MSMGGAGGPIGQGSQFTALMQNVQDLESIHKNGESGRVEVIAPSAISKSEKTGSFRGRKVVHVKPRGNLLKRLVTLLSPTRAAREYRAREREAKALLHDQVLLALGDNGLTKQDKKRLVEDVASGIIPGFSRSERETIREKSLAAIQRPEAIGVMLSEAEQGIKAFPRLVKSIPGVSLFNAREALKGYYTTLILAPDRIPDSSELHQSVQTLQQHFNNTRQPDGYQDLVNEVIQEIIHSLPERLSQNGYHQVLSEWNDLPSTHRDKAIARIVDRTIDNATRTELSIHGHPRELVIKESYHFLQALSQHPDLTARFALGRMEPLKRQLQQEQAQIRVHLDKLSAAVPQLNVEEIRGRLEAGGELTKEEGMLIAESRRVLLDIQLTAGRRWDLKLLSQLDHWTGDEGHHAKLQKIQEIGSLRGEEIDLAQLDWLIGQHKKVKQVDGKEVHPRIAIEGAGPTGLILALSQFEAGADVAIFEKRSTEYDRVQVVRLDPKWMDMLKFYLGEHYYELFGEGAEGKGVVRADGFGEIVTHRLEEGLHYRLTELMARNYDEKSDPDKPPSLERLAAFELEEVESDVGGYQVKARYNPAYDVAKQKDSQTFDLARYTPEERIKHRPVDMLICAGGKNTLMRDKFMTDKTVTNAKPYGVCSWEGKKGQELPNPGLDTFQDFREMVVFGKDFHQHFRERLAKELESLPGSSDTIKSEIKPEQLAELERLTLNQGMQTRCFENKNLVYIGMELPEPFDEYCKKLESAIKKKVEIDVAFSTELSSVEESGKQAEKKVREGLKAVHKAWFQAVAHYYGIDDPDSLHATSDKINNKFAAAFPVQQHRVERNVVTQSANGHDLTVTVAGDAAASPHFMRYSGLTGARENVLHLQNFTRKIANDTNPFGPELHQSELEARQQKTADFVIERGEVFLGPQRST
;
A
#
# COMPACT_ATOMS: atom_id res chain seq x y z
N MET A 1 -56.84 47.98 -2.99
CA MET A 1 -55.78 48.99 -3.22
C MET A 1 -54.77 48.85 -2.09
N SER A 2 -53.48 48.59 -2.24
CA SER A 2 -52.57 48.37 -3.37
C SER A 2 -51.66 47.18 -3.03
N MET A 3 -51.35 46.33 -4.00
CA MET A 3 -50.33 45.29 -3.85
C MET A 3 -48.94 45.93 -3.82
N GLY A 4 -48.19 45.72 -2.74
CA GLY A 4 -46.77 46.01 -2.68
C GLY A 4 -45.99 44.89 -3.35
N GLY A 5 -45.36 45.21 -4.49
CA GLY A 5 -44.55 44.27 -5.25
C GLY A 5 -43.29 43.85 -4.50
N ALA A 6 -43.05 42.55 -4.49
CA ALA A 6 -41.81 41.94 -4.04
C ALA A 6 -40.64 42.39 -4.93
N GLY A 7 -39.57 42.88 -4.32
CA GLY A 7 -38.29 43.05 -4.99
C GLY A 7 -37.70 41.68 -5.33
N GLY A 8 -37.74 41.31 -6.60
CA GLY A 8 -37.09 40.12 -7.11
C GLY A 8 -35.55 40.23 -7.06
N PRO A 9 -34.83 39.10 -7.09
CA PRO A 9 -33.38 39.10 -7.17
C PRO A 9 -32.93 39.79 -8.45
N ILE A 10 -31.99 40.73 -8.32
CA ILE A 10 -31.35 41.40 -9.46
C ILE A 10 -30.69 40.31 -10.32
N GLY A 11 -31.26 40.04 -11.49
CA GLY A 11 -30.79 39.00 -12.39
C GLY A 11 -29.35 39.24 -12.87
N GLN A 12 -28.61 38.13 -13.05
CA GLN A 12 -27.22 38.08 -13.53
C GLN A 12 -26.99 38.85 -14.85
N GLY A 13 -28.03 38.98 -15.69
CA GLY A 13 -27.96 39.81 -16.92
C GLY A 13 -27.76 41.30 -16.67
N SER A 14 -28.05 41.83 -15.48
CA SER A 14 -27.96 43.27 -15.21
C SER A 14 -26.52 43.77 -14.99
N GLN A 15 -25.61 42.91 -14.50
CA GLN A 15 -24.23 43.32 -14.19
C GLN A 15 -23.35 43.42 -15.45
N PHE A 16 -23.43 42.44 -16.35
CA PHE A 16 -22.75 42.55 -17.65
C PHE A 16 -23.36 43.66 -18.51
N THR A 17 -24.68 43.81 -18.50
CA THR A 17 -25.33 44.93 -19.19
C THR A 17 -24.86 46.27 -18.64
N ALA A 18 -24.71 46.41 -17.31
CA ALA A 18 -24.16 47.63 -16.70
C ALA A 18 -22.67 47.86 -17.04
N LEU A 19 -21.85 46.80 -17.06
CA LEU A 19 -20.45 46.89 -17.49
C LEU A 19 -20.35 47.28 -18.97
N MET A 20 -21.09 46.62 -19.86
CA MET A 20 -21.11 46.92 -21.29
C MET A 20 -21.73 48.29 -21.57
N GLN A 21 -22.69 48.73 -20.76
CA GLN A 21 -23.21 50.09 -20.79
C GLN A 21 -22.12 51.08 -20.36
N ASN A 22 -21.36 50.81 -19.30
CA ASN A 22 -20.22 51.65 -18.90
C ASN A 22 -19.14 51.68 -20.00
N VAL A 23 -18.84 50.53 -20.63
CA VAL A 23 -17.90 50.44 -21.77
C VAL A 23 -18.42 51.22 -22.97
N GLN A 24 -19.69 51.07 -23.34
CA GLN A 24 -20.33 51.81 -24.44
C GLN A 24 -20.44 53.31 -24.17
N ASP A 25 -20.73 53.70 -22.92
CA ASP A 25 -20.79 55.09 -22.50
C ASP A 25 -19.39 55.71 -22.56
N LEU A 26 -18.36 54.99 -22.07
CA LEU A 26 -16.97 55.42 -22.19
C LEU A 26 -16.50 55.47 -23.64
N GLU A 27 -16.89 54.51 -24.49
CA GLU A 27 -16.57 54.48 -25.91
C GLU A 27 -17.27 55.62 -26.67
N SER A 28 -18.53 55.91 -26.35
CA SER A 28 -19.31 57.04 -26.88
C SER A 28 -18.69 58.37 -26.46
N ILE A 29 -18.31 58.52 -25.18
CA ILE A 29 -17.58 59.69 -24.67
C ILE A 29 -16.24 59.85 -25.40
N HIS A 30 -15.53 58.76 -25.66
CA HIS A 30 -14.24 58.77 -26.36
C HIS A 30 -14.38 59.14 -27.84
N LYS A 31 -15.28 58.48 -28.57
CA LYS A 31 -15.53 58.70 -30.01
C LYS A 31 -16.14 60.09 -30.26
N ASN A 32 -17.23 60.44 -29.57
CA ASN A 32 -17.99 61.65 -29.85
C ASN A 32 -17.42 62.89 -29.16
N GLY A 33 -16.63 62.72 -28.10
CA GLY A 33 -15.98 63.84 -27.43
C GLY A 33 -16.89 64.74 -26.61
N GLU A 34 -18.06 64.24 -26.28
CA GLU A 34 -19.03 64.91 -25.45
C GLU A 34 -18.69 64.74 -23.97
N SER A 35 -19.05 65.74 -23.15
CA SER A 35 -18.97 65.64 -21.70
C SER A 35 -20.11 64.75 -21.20
N GLY A 36 -19.83 63.45 -21.07
CA GLY A 36 -20.74 62.47 -20.47
C GLY A 36 -20.41 62.17 -19.01
N ARG A 37 -21.43 61.79 -18.25
CA ARG A 37 -21.32 61.32 -16.86
C ARG A 37 -21.46 59.79 -16.89
N VAL A 38 -20.39 59.07 -16.56
CA VAL A 38 -20.47 57.61 -16.33
C VAL A 38 -20.62 57.42 -14.83
N GLU A 39 -21.75 56.86 -14.42
CA GLU A 39 -22.01 56.53 -13.02
C GLU A 39 -21.61 55.08 -12.78
N VAL A 40 -20.39 54.90 -12.30
CA VAL A 40 -19.85 53.57 -12.01
C VAL A 40 -20.51 53.01 -10.75
N ILE A 41 -21.38 52.02 -10.93
CA ILE A 41 -21.98 51.25 -9.83
C ILE A 41 -21.29 49.88 -9.80
N ALA A 42 -20.46 49.64 -8.80
CA ALA A 42 -19.95 48.31 -8.49
C ALA A 42 -20.80 47.70 -7.37
N PRO A 43 -21.30 46.45 -7.49
CA PRO A 43 -21.90 45.76 -6.37
C PRO A 43 -20.81 45.36 -5.36
N SER A 44 -21.00 45.77 -4.11
CA SER A 44 -20.22 45.31 -2.96
C SER A 44 -20.54 43.84 -2.66
N ALA A 45 -19.84 42.91 -3.31
CA ALA A 45 -19.92 41.49 -2.97
C ALA A 45 -18.68 40.96 -2.20
N ILE A 46 -17.64 41.78 -1.99
CA ILE A 46 -16.41 41.37 -1.30
C ILE A 46 -16.08 42.35 -0.17
N SER A 47 -16.83 42.28 0.93
CA SER A 47 -16.39 42.84 2.22
C SER A 47 -17.15 42.14 3.35
N LYS A 48 -16.53 41.11 3.94
CA LYS A 48 -16.93 40.52 5.23
C LYS A 48 -16.29 41.25 6.43
N SER A 49 -15.76 42.46 6.24
CA SER A 49 -15.27 43.28 7.35
C SER A 49 -16.21 44.45 7.59
N GLU A 50 -16.77 44.53 8.79
CA GLU A 50 -17.50 45.68 9.32
C GLU A 50 -16.59 46.90 9.44
N LYS A 51 -16.27 47.53 8.31
CA LYS A 51 -15.98 48.95 8.20
C LYS A 51 -16.58 49.40 6.88
N THR A 52 -17.74 50.03 6.96
CA THR A 52 -18.46 50.64 5.85
C THR A 52 -17.65 51.77 5.23
N GLY A 53 -16.66 51.41 4.41
CA GLY A 53 -16.08 52.30 3.42
C GLY A 53 -17.08 52.45 2.29
N SER A 54 -18.02 53.38 2.39
CA SER A 54 -18.84 53.78 1.25
C SER A 54 -17.89 54.30 0.16
N PHE A 55 -17.68 53.54 -0.91
CA PHE A 55 -17.01 54.07 -2.08
C PHE A 55 -18.00 55.02 -2.77
N ARG A 56 -17.90 56.33 -2.48
CA ARG A 56 -18.60 57.37 -3.24
C ARG A 56 -18.20 57.23 -4.70
N GLY A 57 -19.17 57.04 -5.59
CA GLY A 57 -18.96 57.02 -7.03
C GLY A 57 -18.04 58.18 -7.45
N ARG A 58 -16.89 57.86 -8.04
CA ARG A 58 -15.95 58.89 -8.50
C ARG A 58 -16.38 59.41 -9.86
N LYS A 59 -16.72 60.69 -9.87
CA LYS A 59 -17.18 61.45 -11.03
C LYS A 59 -16.00 61.74 -11.96
N VAL A 60 -15.90 61.05 -13.09
CA VAL A 60 -14.95 61.41 -14.15
C VAL A 60 -15.67 62.30 -15.16
N VAL A 61 -15.34 63.59 -15.18
CA VAL A 61 -15.80 64.51 -16.23
C VAL A 61 -14.73 64.57 -17.32
N HIS A 62 -15.02 63.97 -18.47
CA HIS A 62 -14.21 64.13 -19.67
C HIS A 62 -14.62 65.40 -20.40
N VAL A 63 -13.69 66.32 -20.68
CA VAL A 63 -13.94 67.51 -21.50
C VAL A 63 -12.95 67.48 -22.67
N LYS A 64 -13.40 67.21 -23.91
CA LYS A 64 -12.52 67.37 -25.07
C LYS A 64 -12.20 68.87 -25.24
N PRO A 65 -10.95 69.26 -25.50
CA PRO A 65 -10.65 70.61 -25.95
C PRO A 65 -11.30 70.83 -27.33
N ARG A 66 -12.23 71.77 -27.46
CA ARG A 66 -12.78 72.19 -28.76
C ARG A 66 -11.69 72.94 -29.54
N GLY A 67 -11.20 72.33 -30.63
CA GLY A 67 -10.21 72.92 -31.53
C GLY A 67 -9.70 71.94 -32.58
N ASN A 68 -9.17 72.47 -33.68
CA ASN A 68 -8.55 71.76 -34.79
C ASN A 68 -7.32 70.92 -34.36
N LEU A 69 -6.86 70.03 -35.23
CA LEU A 69 -5.79 69.03 -34.96
C LEU A 69 -4.54 69.65 -34.31
N LEU A 70 -4.17 70.88 -34.72
CA LEU A 70 -3.05 71.63 -34.18
C LEU A 70 -3.28 72.05 -32.71
N LYS A 71 -4.48 72.53 -32.35
CA LYS A 71 -4.84 72.85 -30.95
C LYS A 71 -4.87 71.60 -30.08
N ARG A 72 -5.25 70.44 -30.62
CA ARG A 72 -5.21 69.16 -29.88
C ARG A 72 -3.78 68.72 -29.57
N LEU A 73 -2.87 68.83 -30.53
CA LEU A 73 -1.43 68.56 -30.33
C LEU A 73 -0.79 69.52 -29.33
N VAL A 74 -1.13 70.82 -29.42
CA VAL A 74 -0.67 71.83 -28.46
C VAL A 74 -1.23 71.56 -27.06
N THR A 75 -2.47 71.11 -26.91
CA THR A 75 -3.05 70.79 -25.58
C THR A 75 -2.47 69.49 -24.99
N LEU A 76 -2.11 68.51 -25.82
CA LEU A 76 -1.43 67.29 -25.39
C LEU A 76 0.01 67.55 -24.89
N LEU A 77 0.71 68.51 -25.49
CA LEU A 77 2.09 68.87 -25.15
C LEU A 77 2.20 70.10 -24.23
N SER A 78 1.10 70.84 -24.01
CA SER A 78 1.07 72.04 -23.18
C SER A 78 1.28 71.71 -21.69
N PRO A 79 2.13 72.48 -20.97
CA PRO A 79 2.35 72.31 -19.54
C PRO A 79 1.23 72.93 -18.68
N THR A 80 0.15 73.44 -19.29
CA THR A 80 -0.95 74.10 -18.59
C THR A 80 -1.65 73.17 -17.59
N ARG A 81 -2.10 73.75 -16.47
CA ARG A 81 -2.78 73.03 -15.37
C ARG A 81 -3.99 72.22 -15.87
N ALA A 82 -4.79 72.78 -16.77
CA ALA A 82 -5.94 72.11 -17.38
C ALA A 82 -5.54 70.87 -18.21
N ALA A 83 -4.43 70.94 -18.97
CA ALA A 83 -3.92 69.79 -19.72
C ALA A 83 -3.32 68.70 -18.82
N ARG A 84 -2.75 69.06 -17.67
CA ARG A 84 -2.30 68.10 -16.65
C ARG A 84 -3.47 67.44 -15.94
N GLU A 85 -4.48 68.21 -15.54
CA GLU A 85 -5.72 67.69 -14.92
C GLU A 85 -6.49 66.78 -15.90
N TYR A 86 -6.53 67.12 -17.18
CA TYR A 86 -7.09 66.27 -18.24
C TYR A 86 -6.34 64.94 -18.34
N ARG A 87 -5.00 64.96 -18.47
CA ARG A 87 -4.17 63.74 -18.55
C ARG A 87 -4.24 62.90 -17.28
N ALA A 88 -4.44 63.51 -16.12
CA ALA A 88 -4.62 62.80 -14.84
C ALA A 88 -5.98 62.08 -14.80
N ARG A 89 -7.07 62.76 -15.19
CA ARG A 89 -8.41 62.16 -15.26
C ARG A 89 -8.52 61.09 -16.34
N GLU A 90 -7.87 61.26 -17.48
CA GLU A 90 -7.81 60.25 -18.54
C GLU A 90 -7.06 58.99 -18.06
N ARG A 91 -5.97 59.16 -17.31
CA ARG A 91 -5.24 58.04 -16.68
C ARG A 91 -6.09 57.32 -15.63
N GLU A 92 -6.79 58.07 -14.78
CA GLU A 92 -7.68 57.50 -13.76
C GLU A 92 -8.85 56.73 -14.40
N ALA A 93 -9.46 57.26 -15.47
CA ALA A 93 -10.52 56.60 -16.22
C ALA A 93 -10.06 55.29 -16.87
N LYS A 94 -8.88 55.30 -17.49
CA LYS A 94 -8.27 54.09 -18.08
C LYS A 94 -7.94 53.04 -17.03
N ALA A 95 -7.44 53.45 -15.85
CA ALA A 95 -7.16 52.54 -14.75
C ALA A 95 -8.45 51.90 -14.18
N LEU A 96 -9.51 52.69 -13.99
CA LEU A 96 -10.80 52.17 -13.53
C LEU A 96 -11.43 51.19 -14.53
N LEU A 97 -11.39 51.51 -15.82
CA LEU A 97 -11.87 50.62 -16.88
C LEU A 97 -11.06 49.33 -16.95
N HIS A 98 -9.73 49.45 -16.84
CA HIS A 98 -8.80 48.33 -16.78
C HIS A 98 -9.16 47.38 -15.63
N ASP A 99 -9.35 47.90 -14.42
CA ASP A 99 -9.68 47.10 -13.24
C ASP A 99 -11.06 46.42 -13.36
N GLN A 100 -12.06 47.11 -13.94
CA GLN A 100 -13.39 46.54 -14.15
C GLN A 100 -13.41 45.40 -15.15
N VAL A 101 -12.65 45.53 -16.23
CA VAL A 101 -12.55 44.50 -17.26
C VAL A 101 -11.84 43.27 -16.69
N LEU A 102 -10.79 43.45 -15.88
CA LEU A 102 -10.15 42.34 -15.17
C LEU A 102 -11.09 41.67 -14.17
N LEU A 103 -11.88 42.45 -13.42
CA LEU A 103 -12.90 41.91 -12.51
C LEU A 103 -13.98 41.12 -13.26
N ALA A 104 -14.46 41.62 -14.39
CA ALA A 104 -15.46 40.94 -15.20
C ALA A 104 -14.91 39.65 -15.84
N LEU A 105 -13.67 39.67 -16.34
CA LEU A 105 -13.04 38.46 -16.85
C LEU A 105 -12.89 37.38 -15.76
N GLY A 106 -12.74 37.79 -14.49
CA GLY A 106 -12.70 36.94 -13.31
C GLY A 106 -14.06 36.52 -12.73
N ASP A 107 -15.17 37.12 -13.15
CA ASP A 107 -16.50 36.84 -12.59
C ASP A 107 -17.13 35.57 -13.20
N ASN A 108 -17.55 34.64 -12.34
CA ASN A 108 -18.19 33.38 -12.74
C ASN A 108 -19.64 33.56 -13.24
N GLY A 109 -20.25 34.74 -13.06
CA GLY A 109 -21.63 35.03 -13.49
C GLY A 109 -21.80 35.35 -14.99
N LEU A 110 -20.72 35.56 -15.73
CA LEU A 110 -20.75 35.87 -17.17
C LEU A 110 -20.87 34.63 -18.05
N THR A 111 -21.74 34.70 -19.07
CA THR A 111 -21.85 33.62 -20.07
C THR A 111 -20.54 33.47 -20.86
N LYS A 112 -20.24 32.26 -21.35
CA LYS A 112 -19.04 32.01 -22.18
C LYS A 112 -18.98 32.94 -23.40
N GLN A 113 -20.13 33.23 -24.01
CA GLN A 113 -20.22 34.09 -25.19
C GLN A 113 -19.92 35.55 -24.86
N ASP A 114 -20.40 36.03 -23.71
CA ASP A 114 -20.15 37.39 -23.24
C ASP A 114 -18.69 37.60 -22.82
N LYS A 115 -18.11 36.61 -22.11
CA LYS A 115 -16.67 36.62 -21.82
C LYS A 115 -15.85 36.62 -23.10
N LYS A 116 -16.21 35.80 -24.09
CA LYS A 116 -15.48 35.71 -25.37
C LYS A 116 -15.47 37.07 -26.07
N ARG A 117 -16.64 37.69 -26.15
CA ARG A 117 -16.79 39.03 -26.72
C ARG A 117 -15.97 40.06 -25.97
N LEU A 118 -16.01 40.06 -24.64
CA LEU A 118 -15.22 40.97 -23.81
C LEU A 118 -13.71 40.81 -24.06
N VAL A 119 -13.23 39.57 -24.18
CA VAL A 119 -11.81 39.30 -24.49
C VAL A 119 -11.44 39.76 -25.89
N GLU A 120 -12.29 39.53 -26.89
CA GLU A 120 -12.10 39.99 -28.27
C GLU A 120 -12.07 41.53 -28.36
N ASP A 121 -12.91 42.21 -27.58
CA ASP A 121 -12.96 43.68 -27.50
C ASP A 121 -11.71 44.26 -26.81
N VAL A 122 -11.16 43.58 -25.80
CA VAL A 122 -9.85 43.94 -25.21
C VAL A 122 -8.72 43.69 -26.21
N ALA A 123 -8.70 42.51 -26.84
CA ALA A 123 -7.65 42.08 -27.76
C ALA A 123 -7.53 42.99 -28.99
N SER A 124 -8.66 43.38 -29.57
CA SER A 124 -8.74 44.28 -30.72
C SER A 124 -8.44 45.75 -30.36
N GLY A 125 -8.36 46.07 -29.08
CA GLY A 125 -8.14 47.44 -28.61
C GLY A 125 -9.38 48.33 -28.65
N ILE A 126 -10.57 47.74 -28.82
CA ILE A 126 -11.85 48.44 -28.68
C ILE A 126 -11.97 48.98 -27.26
N ILE A 127 -11.55 48.20 -26.26
CA ILE A 127 -11.46 48.65 -24.87
C ILE A 127 -10.08 49.29 -24.60
N PRO A 128 -10.01 50.62 -24.35
CA PRO A 128 -8.76 51.30 -24.08
C PRO A 128 -8.25 51.02 -22.65
N GLY A 129 -6.96 51.26 -22.40
CA GLY A 129 -6.36 51.11 -21.07
C GLY A 129 -5.41 49.93 -20.92
N PHE A 130 -5.43 49.00 -21.88
CA PHE A 130 -4.49 47.88 -21.96
C PHE A 130 -3.35 48.17 -22.94
N SER A 131 -2.11 47.91 -22.53
CA SER A 131 -0.94 47.87 -23.39
C SER A 131 -1.04 46.73 -24.41
N ARG A 132 -0.23 46.77 -25.47
CA ARG A 132 -0.22 45.71 -26.50
C ARG A 132 0.08 44.33 -25.89
N SER A 133 1.05 44.26 -24.98
CA SER A 133 1.41 43.03 -24.26
C SER A 133 0.30 42.52 -23.34
N GLU A 134 -0.43 43.42 -22.65
CA GLU A 134 -1.56 43.02 -21.81
C GLU A 134 -2.74 42.51 -22.65
N ARG A 135 -3.02 43.13 -23.79
CA ARG A 135 -4.08 42.66 -24.71
C ARG A 135 -3.78 41.27 -25.23
N GLU A 136 -2.53 41.01 -25.62
CA GLU A 136 -2.07 39.72 -26.10
C GLU A 136 -2.16 38.67 -24.99
N THR A 137 -1.73 39.03 -23.78
CA THR A 137 -1.84 38.17 -22.58
C THR A 137 -3.30 37.84 -22.21
N ILE A 138 -4.19 38.83 -22.20
CA ILE A 138 -5.61 38.65 -21.90
C ILE A 138 -6.28 37.80 -22.99
N ARG A 139 -5.97 38.07 -24.26
CA ARG A 139 -6.47 37.29 -25.38
C ARG A 139 -6.11 35.82 -25.24
N GLU A 140 -4.84 35.52 -25.01
CA GLU A 140 -4.33 34.16 -24.91
C GLU A 140 -4.89 33.45 -23.67
N LYS A 141 -4.80 34.08 -22.49
CA LYS A 141 -5.21 33.43 -21.23
C LYS A 141 -6.72 33.29 -21.10
N SER A 142 -7.48 34.33 -21.47
CA SER A 142 -8.93 34.33 -21.25
C SER A 142 -9.70 33.59 -22.35
N LEU A 143 -9.27 33.61 -23.62
CA LEU A 143 -9.92 32.77 -24.64
C LEU A 143 -9.69 31.27 -24.38
N ALA A 144 -8.49 30.88 -23.94
CA ALA A 144 -8.21 29.51 -23.52
C ALA A 144 -9.15 29.10 -22.37
N ALA A 145 -9.27 29.93 -21.33
CA ALA A 145 -10.16 29.66 -20.20
C ALA A 145 -11.66 29.56 -20.57
N ILE A 146 -12.12 30.32 -21.58
CA ILE A 146 -13.51 30.30 -22.05
C ILE A 146 -13.82 29.06 -22.89
N GLN A 147 -12.84 28.59 -23.67
CA GLN A 147 -12.99 27.41 -24.51
C GLN A 147 -12.92 26.10 -23.71
N ARG A 148 -12.43 26.11 -22.46
CA ARG A 148 -12.33 24.90 -21.64
C ARG A 148 -13.68 24.18 -21.48
N PRO A 149 -13.71 22.84 -21.60
CA PRO A 149 -14.87 22.03 -21.27
C PRO A 149 -15.44 22.37 -19.88
N GLU A 150 -16.77 22.40 -19.76
CA GLU A 150 -17.45 22.72 -18.48
C GLU A 150 -17.06 21.77 -17.35
N ALA A 151 -16.83 20.50 -17.67
CA ALA A 151 -16.33 19.47 -16.75
C ALA A 151 -14.99 19.86 -16.08
N ILE A 152 -14.11 20.62 -16.75
CA ILE A 152 -12.87 21.13 -16.14
C ILE A 152 -13.21 22.13 -15.02
N GLY A 153 -14.23 22.97 -15.22
CA GLY A 153 -14.69 23.89 -14.19
C GLY A 153 -15.18 23.16 -12.92
N VAL A 154 -15.89 22.05 -13.09
CA VAL A 154 -16.32 21.18 -11.98
C VAL A 154 -15.12 20.58 -11.27
N MET A 155 -14.17 19.99 -12.00
CA MET A 155 -12.94 19.41 -11.43
C MET A 155 -12.11 20.45 -10.65
N LEU A 156 -12.00 21.67 -11.16
CA LEU A 156 -11.27 22.76 -10.48
C LEU A 156 -12.01 23.24 -9.22
N SER A 157 -13.35 23.26 -9.24
CA SER A 157 -14.15 23.60 -8.06
C SER A 157 -14.00 22.56 -6.94
N GLU A 158 -14.00 21.27 -7.28
CA GLU A 158 -13.68 20.17 -6.36
C GLU A 158 -12.26 20.33 -5.80
N ALA A 159 -11.28 20.64 -6.66
CA ALA A 159 -9.89 20.82 -6.28
C ALA A 159 -9.66 21.99 -5.30
N GLU A 160 -10.43 23.09 -5.43
CA GLU A 160 -10.37 24.23 -4.52
C GLU A 160 -10.70 23.86 -3.06
N GLN A 161 -11.55 22.85 -2.84
CA GLN A 161 -11.85 22.37 -1.50
C GLN A 161 -10.63 21.70 -0.86
N GLY A 162 -9.91 20.85 -1.61
CA GLY A 162 -8.67 20.22 -1.17
C GLY A 162 -7.58 21.25 -0.87
N ILE A 163 -7.41 22.26 -1.73
CA ILE A 163 -6.40 23.32 -1.54
C ILE A 163 -6.61 24.08 -0.22
N LYS A 164 -7.86 24.31 0.20
CA LYS A 164 -8.19 25.00 1.46
C LYS A 164 -7.71 24.25 2.71
N ALA A 165 -7.37 22.95 2.59
CA ALA A 165 -6.87 22.16 3.71
C ALA A 165 -5.38 22.41 4.04
N PHE A 166 -4.57 22.92 3.10
CA PHE A 166 -3.11 23.08 3.32
C PHE A 166 -2.74 23.89 4.56
N PRO A 167 -3.33 25.07 4.85
CA PRO A 167 -2.96 25.84 6.04
C PRO A 167 -3.24 25.09 7.35
N ARG A 168 -4.28 24.26 7.38
CA ARG A 168 -4.59 23.41 8.55
C ARG A 168 -3.57 22.28 8.65
N LEU A 169 -3.29 21.58 7.55
CA LEU A 169 -2.34 20.47 7.53
C LEU A 169 -0.94 20.90 7.97
N VAL A 170 -0.40 21.98 7.39
CA VAL A 170 0.95 22.48 7.75
C VAL A 170 1.03 22.87 9.22
N LYS A 171 -0.03 23.47 9.79
CA LYS A 171 -0.09 23.79 11.23
C LYS A 171 -0.23 22.57 12.13
N SER A 172 -0.73 21.46 11.60
CA SER A 172 -0.94 20.21 12.33
C SER A 172 0.27 19.28 12.33
N ILE A 173 1.37 19.62 11.65
CA ILE A 173 2.63 18.88 11.74
C ILE A 173 3.14 18.89 13.20
N PRO A 174 3.56 17.74 13.77
CA PRO A 174 3.85 16.46 13.11
C PRO A 174 2.66 15.47 12.99
N GLY A 175 1.45 15.84 13.41
CA GLY A 175 0.25 14.98 13.39
C GLY A 175 -0.41 14.77 12.02
N VAL A 176 0.33 14.96 10.93
CA VAL A 176 -0.17 14.76 9.57
C VAL A 176 0.21 13.38 9.07
N SER A 177 -0.80 12.57 8.71
CA SER A 177 -0.64 11.28 8.04
C SER A 177 -0.73 11.42 6.51
N LEU A 178 -0.31 10.38 5.78
CA LEU A 178 -0.45 10.31 4.32
C LEU A 178 -1.92 10.44 3.89
N PHE A 179 -2.83 9.80 4.63
CA PHE A 179 -4.27 9.91 4.43
C PHE A 179 -4.76 11.37 4.53
N ASN A 180 -4.38 12.08 5.59
CA ASN A 180 -4.76 13.49 5.79
C ASN A 180 -4.26 14.40 4.65
N ALA A 181 -3.13 14.05 4.04
CA ALA A 181 -2.52 14.82 2.94
C ALA A 181 -3.17 14.56 1.57
N ARG A 182 -3.87 13.43 1.37
CA ARG A 182 -4.35 12.97 0.04
C ARG A 182 -5.20 14.02 -0.67
N GLU A 183 -6.29 14.48 -0.06
CA GLU A 183 -7.23 15.40 -0.71
C GLU A 183 -6.60 16.78 -0.99
N ALA A 184 -5.69 17.24 -0.12
CA ALA A 184 -4.94 18.47 -0.35
C ALA A 184 -4.00 18.35 -1.56
N LEU A 185 -3.25 17.24 -1.64
CA LEU A 185 -2.39 16.94 -2.78
C LEU A 185 -3.21 16.76 -4.07
N LYS A 186 -4.38 16.11 -4.00
CA LYS A 186 -5.31 15.95 -5.12
C LYS A 186 -5.80 17.29 -5.65
N GLY A 187 -6.23 18.18 -4.76
CA GLY A 187 -6.63 19.55 -5.14
C GLY A 187 -5.48 20.34 -5.76
N TYR A 188 -4.28 20.26 -5.18
CA TYR A 188 -3.09 20.90 -5.71
C TYR A 188 -2.73 20.39 -7.10
N TYR A 189 -2.57 19.07 -7.29
CA TYR A 189 -2.16 18.49 -8.57
C TYR A 189 -3.26 18.60 -9.64
N THR A 190 -4.54 18.54 -9.29
CA THR A 190 -5.64 18.76 -10.25
C THR A 190 -5.57 20.17 -10.82
N THR A 191 -5.39 21.16 -9.95
CA THR A 191 -5.24 22.56 -10.35
C THR A 191 -3.95 22.75 -11.15
N LEU A 192 -2.84 22.15 -10.72
CA LEU A 192 -1.55 22.25 -11.41
C LEU A 192 -1.62 21.68 -12.84
N ILE A 193 -2.35 20.57 -13.02
CA ILE A 193 -2.46 19.86 -14.30
C ILE A 193 -3.40 20.59 -15.26
N LEU A 194 -4.56 21.05 -14.78
CA LEU A 194 -5.61 21.61 -15.63
C LEU A 194 -5.56 23.14 -15.77
N ALA A 195 -4.98 23.84 -14.79
CA ALA A 195 -4.93 25.30 -14.74
C ALA A 195 -3.69 25.80 -13.98
N PRO A 196 -2.46 25.51 -14.47
CA PRO A 196 -1.22 25.87 -13.77
C PRO A 196 -1.10 27.37 -13.50
N ASP A 197 -1.76 28.22 -14.28
CA ASP A 197 -1.83 29.67 -14.08
C ASP A 197 -2.50 30.09 -12.76
N ARG A 198 -3.32 29.22 -12.15
CA ARG A 198 -3.92 29.44 -10.83
C ARG A 198 -2.95 29.19 -9.67
N ILE A 199 -1.82 28.52 -9.92
CA ILE A 199 -0.76 28.26 -8.94
C ILE A 199 0.56 28.78 -9.55
N PRO A 200 0.78 30.12 -9.53
CA PRO A 200 2.02 30.69 -10.04
C PRO A 200 3.22 30.23 -9.20
N ASP A 201 4.43 30.27 -9.77
CA ASP A 201 5.68 29.85 -9.11
C ASP A 201 5.92 30.51 -7.73
N SER A 202 5.37 31.72 -7.52
CA SER A 202 5.44 32.44 -6.24
C SER A 202 4.39 32.02 -5.21
N SER A 203 3.58 31.00 -5.50
CA SER A 203 2.49 30.56 -4.63
C SER A 203 3.01 29.87 -3.36
N GLU A 204 2.45 30.26 -2.20
CA GLU A 204 2.71 29.61 -0.90
C GLU A 204 2.31 28.13 -0.89
N LEU A 205 1.49 27.68 -1.85
CA LEU A 205 1.12 26.27 -2.00
C LEU A 205 2.32 25.38 -2.35
N HIS A 206 3.26 25.87 -3.17
CA HIS A 206 4.49 25.12 -3.47
C HIS A 206 5.31 24.86 -2.20
N GLN A 207 5.43 25.88 -1.34
CA GLN A 207 6.11 25.77 -0.05
C GLN A 207 5.37 24.82 0.90
N SER A 208 4.04 24.83 0.89
CA SER A 208 3.22 23.94 1.71
C SER A 208 3.41 22.47 1.30
N VAL A 209 3.46 22.17 0.00
CA VAL A 209 3.76 20.83 -0.53
C VAL A 209 5.18 20.39 -0.16
N GLN A 210 6.18 21.28 -0.28
CA GLN A 210 7.55 20.99 0.16
C GLN A 210 7.65 20.72 1.66
N THR A 211 6.90 21.47 2.47
CA THR A 211 6.85 21.28 3.93
C THR A 211 6.28 19.91 4.28
N LEU A 212 5.18 19.48 3.60
CA LEU A 212 4.64 18.13 3.77
C LEU A 212 5.65 17.07 3.33
N GLN A 213 6.32 17.24 2.20
CA GLN A 213 7.35 16.30 1.75
C GLN A 213 8.48 16.18 2.77
N GLN A 214 8.96 17.30 3.33
CA GLN A 214 10.00 17.31 4.34
C GLN A 214 9.53 16.62 5.63
N HIS A 215 8.29 16.85 6.06
CA HIS A 215 7.67 16.13 7.18
C HIS A 215 7.73 14.62 6.96
N PHE A 216 7.23 14.10 5.83
CA PHE A 216 7.25 12.67 5.56
C PHE A 216 8.66 12.09 5.37
N ASN A 217 9.63 12.89 4.90
CA ASN A 217 11.02 12.48 4.89
C ASN A 217 11.57 12.33 6.32
N ASN A 218 11.25 13.28 7.20
CA ASN A 218 11.69 13.28 8.59
C ASN A 218 11.05 12.16 9.41
N THR A 219 9.81 11.77 9.07
CA THR A 219 9.09 10.64 9.70
C THR A 219 9.31 9.28 9.02
N ARG A 220 10.36 9.14 8.19
CA ARG A 220 10.72 7.88 7.50
C ARG A 220 9.61 7.31 6.59
N GLN A 221 8.81 8.19 6.01
CA GLN A 221 7.78 7.87 5.02
C GLN A 221 8.06 8.48 3.62
N PRO A 222 9.32 8.64 3.14
CA PRO A 222 9.59 9.26 1.84
C PRO A 222 8.92 8.48 0.70
N ASP A 223 9.02 7.16 0.72
CA ASP A 223 8.40 6.28 -0.28
C ASP A 223 6.89 6.40 -0.25
N GLY A 224 6.29 6.40 0.96
CA GLY A 224 4.83 6.50 1.10
C GLY A 224 4.29 7.83 0.56
N TYR A 225 5.03 8.93 0.75
CA TYR A 225 4.66 10.22 0.20
C TYR A 225 4.83 10.27 -1.32
N GLN A 226 5.94 9.76 -1.88
CA GLN A 226 6.10 9.70 -3.34
C GLN A 226 5.04 8.80 -3.99
N ASP A 227 4.73 7.67 -3.36
CA ASP A 227 3.68 6.77 -3.78
C ASP A 227 2.33 7.48 -3.85
N LEU A 228 1.94 8.18 -2.77
CA LEU A 228 0.70 8.95 -2.69
C LEU A 228 0.64 10.04 -3.77
N VAL A 229 1.73 10.79 -3.97
CA VAL A 229 1.81 11.81 -5.02
C VAL A 229 1.60 11.19 -6.40
N ASN A 230 2.27 10.08 -6.68
CA ASN A 230 2.13 9.41 -7.98
C ASN A 230 0.72 8.85 -8.18
N GLU A 231 0.13 8.23 -7.16
CA GLU A 231 -1.24 7.72 -7.21
C GLU A 231 -2.25 8.84 -7.46
N VAL A 232 -2.11 9.99 -6.77
CA VAL A 232 -2.96 11.15 -6.97
C VAL A 232 -2.86 11.70 -8.39
N ILE A 233 -1.64 11.88 -8.91
CA ILE A 233 -1.44 12.40 -10.28
C ILE A 233 -2.00 11.40 -11.30
N GLN A 234 -1.74 10.11 -11.11
CA GLN A 234 -2.23 9.05 -11.98
C GLN A 234 -3.76 8.97 -11.98
N GLU A 235 -4.40 9.07 -10.81
CA GLU A 235 -5.87 9.13 -10.67
C GLU A 235 -6.45 10.32 -11.45
N ILE A 236 -5.84 11.51 -11.32
CA ILE A 236 -6.27 12.71 -12.04
C ILE A 236 -6.19 12.48 -13.55
N ILE A 237 -5.04 12.02 -14.06
CA ILE A 237 -4.82 11.78 -15.49
C ILE A 237 -5.79 10.73 -16.03
N HIS A 238 -5.97 9.62 -15.32
CA HIS A 238 -6.84 8.53 -15.74
C HIS A 238 -8.33 8.90 -15.68
N SER A 239 -8.71 9.86 -14.84
CA SER A 239 -10.09 10.37 -14.80
C SER A 239 -10.43 11.28 -15.99
N LEU A 240 -9.44 11.83 -16.71
CA LEU A 240 -9.71 12.79 -17.78
C LEU A 240 -10.54 12.20 -18.93
N PRO A 241 -10.23 11.02 -19.49
CA PRO A 241 -11.03 10.44 -20.57
C PRO A 241 -12.45 10.03 -20.13
N GLU A 242 -12.66 9.78 -18.83
CA GLU A 242 -13.96 9.40 -18.27
C GLU A 242 -14.83 10.63 -17.97
N ARG A 243 -14.22 11.73 -17.53
CA ARG A 243 -14.92 12.96 -17.15
C ARG A 243 -15.07 13.96 -18.30
N LEU A 244 -14.29 13.82 -19.38
CA LEU A 244 -14.33 14.70 -20.55
C LEU A 244 -14.91 13.97 -21.75
N SER A 245 -15.59 14.70 -22.63
CA SER A 245 -15.87 14.19 -23.97
C SER A 245 -14.57 13.97 -24.73
N GLN A 246 -14.56 13.09 -25.73
CA GLN A 246 -13.36 12.84 -26.56
C GLN A 246 -12.76 14.15 -27.12
N ASN A 247 -13.61 15.06 -27.62
CA ASN A 247 -13.17 16.38 -28.08
C ASN A 247 -12.60 17.24 -26.95
N GLY A 248 -13.21 17.20 -25.76
CA GLY A 248 -12.71 17.92 -24.58
C GLY A 248 -11.35 17.40 -24.11
N TYR A 249 -11.14 16.09 -24.15
CA TYR A 249 -9.87 15.48 -23.81
C TYR A 249 -8.76 15.86 -24.81
N HIS A 250 -9.03 15.76 -26.12
CA HIS A 250 -8.07 16.21 -27.15
C HIS A 250 -7.77 17.71 -27.06
N GLN A 251 -8.76 18.53 -26.71
CA GLN A 251 -8.55 19.95 -26.47
C GLN A 251 -7.58 20.18 -25.30
N VAL A 252 -7.73 19.45 -24.18
CA VAL A 252 -6.81 19.54 -23.04
C VAL A 252 -5.38 19.16 -23.45
N LEU A 253 -5.20 18.09 -24.23
CA LEU A 253 -3.88 17.70 -24.72
C LEU A 253 -3.27 18.74 -25.67
N SER A 254 -4.08 19.35 -26.55
CA SER A 254 -3.64 20.47 -27.39
C SER A 254 -3.23 21.67 -26.55
N GLU A 255 -4.01 22.04 -25.53
CA GLU A 255 -3.65 23.12 -24.61
C GLU A 255 -2.32 22.83 -23.89
N TRP A 256 -2.05 21.58 -23.52
CA TRP A 256 -0.76 21.20 -22.93
C TRP A 256 0.40 21.29 -23.93
N ASN A 257 0.15 20.94 -25.20
CA ASN A 257 1.12 21.09 -26.28
C ASN A 257 1.51 22.56 -26.44
N ASP A 258 0.51 23.43 -26.56
CA ASP A 258 0.66 24.83 -26.96
C ASP A 258 1.12 25.74 -25.81
N LEU A 259 0.73 25.44 -24.57
CA LEU A 259 1.00 26.26 -23.39
C LEU A 259 1.82 25.49 -22.35
N PRO A 260 3.17 25.38 -22.49
CA PRO A 260 4.03 24.64 -21.55
C PRO A 260 4.01 25.24 -20.14
N SER A 261 4.21 24.38 -19.14
CA SER A 261 4.32 24.80 -17.73
C SER A 261 5.28 23.88 -17.01
N THR A 262 6.37 24.43 -16.48
CA THR A 262 7.42 23.66 -15.80
C THR A 262 6.87 22.76 -14.69
N HIS A 263 5.92 23.23 -13.88
CA HIS A 263 5.37 22.45 -12.77
C HIS A 263 4.38 21.38 -13.23
N ARG A 264 3.51 21.69 -14.20
CA ARG A 264 2.62 20.68 -14.81
C ARG A 264 3.43 19.60 -15.50
N ASP A 265 4.39 20.01 -16.32
CA ASP A 265 5.18 19.10 -17.14
C ASP A 265 6.05 18.20 -16.23
N LYS A 266 6.56 18.70 -15.09
CA LYS A 266 7.19 17.85 -14.06
C LYS A 266 6.23 16.82 -13.46
N ALA A 267 4.97 17.19 -13.20
CA ALA A 267 3.98 16.26 -12.66
C ALA A 267 3.61 15.17 -13.69
N ILE A 268 3.40 15.54 -14.96
CA ILE A 268 3.11 14.60 -16.04
C ILE A 268 4.33 13.69 -16.31
N ALA A 269 5.53 14.26 -16.38
CA ALA A 269 6.76 13.51 -16.60
C ALA A 269 6.96 12.41 -15.55
N ARG A 270 6.61 12.64 -14.27
CA ARG A 270 6.67 11.62 -13.22
C ARG A 270 5.86 10.37 -13.57
N ILE A 271 4.65 10.53 -14.10
CA ILE A 271 3.81 9.38 -14.48
C ILE A 271 4.33 8.75 -15.76
N VAL A 272 4.74 9.55 -16.75
CA VAL A 272 5.33 9.04 -17.99
C VAL A 272 6.57 8.18 -17.71
N ASP A 273 7.51 8.71 -16.94
CA ASP A 273 8.75 8.03 -16.58
C ASP A 273 8.44 6.78 -15.75
N ARG A 274 7.56 6.87 -14.75
CA ARG A 274 7.14 5.70 -13.96
C ARG A 274 6.52 4.60 -14.82
N THR A 275 5.62 4.94 -15.75
CA THR A 275 5.01 3.94 -16.63
C THR A 275 6.04 3.29 -17.55
N ILE A 276 6.97 4.07 -18.11
CA ILE A 276 8.06 3.55 -18.94
C ILE A 276 8.98 2.66 -18.11
N ASP A 277 9.40 3.10 -16.92
CA ASP A 277 10.28 2.36 -16.03
C ASP A 277 9.63 1.05 -15.56
N ASN A 278 8.34 1.08 -15.21
CA ASN A 278 7.56 -0.12 -14.89
C ASN A 278 7.58 -1.12 -16.06
N ALA A 279 7.46 -0.63 -17.30
CA ALA A 279 7.50 -1.45 -18.50
C ALA A 279 8.91 -2.01 -18.76
N THR A 280 9.96 -1.17 -18.70
CA THR A 280 11.29 -1.51 -19.22
C THR A 280 12.29 -1.98 -18.17
N ARG A 281 11.92 -2.01 -16.88
CA ARG A 281 12.78 -2.57 -15.83
C ARG A 281 13.18 -4.01 -16.18
N THR A 282 14.47 -4.32 -16.02
CA THR A 282 15.01 -5.66 -16.29
C THR A 282 14.41 -6.71 -15.35
N GLU A 283 14.18 -6.33 -14.11
CA GLU A 283 13.69 -7.22 -13.05
C GLU A 283 12.22 -6.98 -12.75
N LEU A 284 11.45 -8.06 -12.57
CA LEU A 284 10.06 -7.95 -12.17
C LEU A 284 9.95 -7.43 -10.74
N SER A 285 8.85 -6.72 -10.45
CA SER A 285 8.51 -6.34 -9.07
C SER A 285 8.58 -7.56 -8.16
N ILE A 286 9.28 -7.42 -7.04
CA ILE A 286 9.26 -8.45 -6.02
C ILE A 286 7.86 -8.51 -5.39
N HIS A 287 7.24 -7.44 -4.90
CA HIS A 287 5.90 -7.56 -4.27
C HIS A 287 4.72 -7.58 -5.26
N GLY A 288 4.91 -7.23 -6.53
CA GLY A 288 3.85 -7.34 -7.56
C GLY A 288 2.67 -6.38 -7.36
N HIS A 289 2.91 -5.19 -6.83
CA HIS A 289 1.86 -4.21 -6.49
C HIS A 289 1.20 -3.67 -7.77
N PRO A 290 -0.14 -3.51 -7.84
CA PRO A 290 -0.84 -2.99 -9.02
C PRO A 290 -0.30 -1.66 -9.57
N ARG A 291 0.20 -0.77 -8.70
CA ARG A 291 0.80 0.51 -9.11
C ARG A 291 2.14 0.39 -9.85
N GLU A 292 2.75 -0.78 -9.81
CA GLU A 292 3.97 -1.10 -10.57
C GLU A 292 3.67 -1.80 -11.89
N LEU A 293 2.38 -2.00 -12.19
CA LEU A 293 1.93 -2.47 -13.49
C LEU A 293 1.82 -1.29 -14.45
N VAL A 294 2.09 -1.57 -15.71
CA VAL A 294 1.56 -0.76 -16.80
C VAL A 294 0.10 -1.16 -16.98
N ILE A 295 -0.81 -0.28 -16.59
CA ILE A 295 -2.24 -0.47 -16.78
C ILE A 295 -2.70 0.13 -18.11
N LYS A 296 -3.86 -0.31 -18.58
CA LYS A 296 -4.45 0.11 -19.86
C LYS A 296 -4.54 1.63 -19.98
N GLU A 297 -5.02 2.29 -18.94
CA GLU A 297 -5.23 3.74 -18.88
C GLU A 297 -3.89 4.49 -19.05
N SER A 298 -2.82 4.02 -18.40
CA SER A 298 -1.49 4.62 -18.52
C SER A 298 -0.91 4.41 -19.92
N TYR A 299 -1.06 3.23 -20.50
CA TYR A 299 -0.58 2.95 -21.85
C TYR A 299 -1.32 3.81 -22.91
N HIS A 300 -2.65 3.91 -22.80
CA HIS A 300 -3.46 4.76 -23.67
C HIS A 300 -3.11 6.25 -23.50
N PHE A 301 -2.82 6.69 -22.29
CA PHE A 301 -2.36 8.06 -22.03
C PHE A 301 -1.05 8.36 -22.77
N LEU A 302 -0.06 7.47 -22.70
CA LEU A 302 1.19 7.61 -23.44
C LEU A 302 0.98 7.64 -24.96
N GLN A 303 0.09 6.78 -25.48
CA GLN A 303 -0.27 6.79 -26.89
C GLN A 303 -0.90 8.13 -27.30
N ALA A 304 -1.82 8.67 -26.50
CA ALA A 304 -2.46 9.95 -26.77
C ALA A 304 -1.43 11.10 -26.77
N LEU A 305 -0.51 11.14 -25.81
CA LEU A 305 0.57 12.13 -25.80
C LEU A 305 1.47 12.02 -27.04
N SER A 306 1.75 10.79 -27.50
CA SER A 306 2.62 10.55 -28.66
C SER A 306 2.06 11.05 -29.99
N GLN A 307 0.76 11.37 -30.05
CA GLN A 307 0.12 11.96 -31.23
C GLN A 307 0.42 13.47 -31.36
N HIS A 308 0.98 14.10 -30.31
CA HIS A 308 1.34 15.52 -30.29
C HIS A 308 2.87 15.67 -30.39
N PRO A 309 3.42 16.32 -31.45
CA PRO A 309 4.88 16.40 -31.65
C PRO A 309 5.66 17.06 -30.51
N ASP A 310 5.18 18.18 -29.95
CA ASP A 310 5.94 18.88 -28.91
C ASP A 310 5.86 18.14 -27.57
N LEU A 311 4.72 17.52 -27.25
CA LEU A 311 4.61 16.63 -26.08
C LEU A 311 5.49 15.39 -26.23
N THR A 312 5.61 14.85 -27.43
CA THR A 312 6.50 13.73 -27.75
C THR A 312 7.96 14.06 -27.46
N ALA A 313 8.42 15.23 -27.92
CA ALA A 313 9.76 15.72 -27.61
C ALA A 313 9.93 16.02 -26.11
N ARG A 314 8.95 16.70 -25.51
CA ARG A 314 9.00 17.18 -24.12
C ARG A 314 9.07 16.06 -23.08
N PHE A 315 8.36 14.96 -23.31
CA PHE A 315 8.32 13.80 -22.40
C PHE A 315 9.20 12.64 -22.88
N ALA A 316 10.06 12.88 -23.87
CA ALA A 316 10.96 11.88 -24.47
C ALA A 316 10.21 10.59 -24.87
N LEU A 317 9.06 10.73 -25.53
CA LEU A 317 8.20 9.61 -25.94
C LEU A 317 8.74 8.84 -27.14
N GLY A 318 9.93 9.18 -27.65
CA GLY A 318 10.72 8.26 -28.49
C GLY A 318 10.99 6.91 -27.80
N ARG A 319 10.88 6.87 -26.46
CA ARG A 319 10.91 5.64 -25.64
C ARG A 319 9.67 4.73 -25.80
N MET A 320 8.63 5.16 -26.52
CA MET A 320 7.45 4.33 -26.81
C MET A 320 7.76 3.10 -27.66
N GLU A 321 8.72 3.19 -28.58
CA GLU A 321 9.12 2.05 -29.41
C GLU A 321 9.80 0.92 -28.60
N PRO A 322 10.76 1.22 -27.70
CA PRO A 322 11.20 0.25 -26.68
C PRO A 322 10.04 -0.37 -25.88
N LEU A 323 9.05 0.42 -25.46
CA LEU A 323 7.92 -0.05 -24.68
C LEU A 323 7.03 -1.04 -25.46
N LYS A 324 6.73 -0.75 -26.74
CA LYS A 324 6.02 -1.68 -27.64
C LYS A 324 6.81 -2.98 -27.85
N ARG A 325 8.13 -2.89 -28.04
CA ARG A 325 8.99 -4.07 -28.16
C ARG A 325 8.97 -4.93 -26.90
N GLN A 326 8.99 -4.30 -25.72
CA GLN A 326 8.87 -5.03 -24.45
C GLN A 326 7.52 -5.73 -24.33
N LEU A 327 6.42 -5.06 -24.69
CA LEU A 327 5.09 -5.69 -24.72
C LEU A 327 5.07 -6.93 -25.62
N GLN A 328 5.65 -6.83 -26.83
CA GLN A 328 5.77 -7.97 -27.75
C GLN A 328 6.62 -9.11 -27.17
N GLN A 329 7.70 -8.80 -26.45
CA GLN A 329 8.52 -9.81 -25.76
C GLN A 329 7.72 -10.52 -24.66
N GLU A 330 6.92 -9.80 -23.87
CA GLU A 330 6.05 -10.42 -22.87
C GLU A 330 4.98 -11.31 -23.52
N GLN A 331 4.40 -10.86 -24.63
CA GLN A 331 3.44 -11.69 -25.38
C GLN A 331 4.10 -12.98 -25.87
N ALA A 332 5.34 -12.92 -26.36
CA ALA A 332 6.09 -14.10 -26.72
C ALA A 332 6.30 -15.05 -25.53
N GLN A 333 6.57 -14.52 -24.33
CA GLN A 333 6.65 -15.34 -23.10
C GLN A 333 5.29 -15.94 -22.73
N ILE A 334 4.20 -15.17 -22.83
CA ILE A 334 2.84 -15.66 -22.59
C ILE A 334 2.50 -16.80 -23.55
N ARG A 335 2.86 -16.69 -24.84
CA ARG A 335 2.68 -17.78 -25.82
C ARG A 335 3.33 -19.08 -25.34
N VAL A 336 4.57 -19.03 -24.86
CA VAL A 336 5.26 -20.21 -24.31
C VAL A 336 4.47 -20.86 -23.17
N HIS A 337 3.76 -20.08 -22.35
CA HIS A 337 2.88 -20.64 -21.32
C HIS A 337 1.58 -21.21 -21.90
N LEU A 338 0.95 -20.51 -22.86
CA LEU A 338 -0.30 -20.94 -23.51
C LEU A 338 -0.11 -22.15 -24.45
N ASP A 339 1.10 -22.37 -24.96
CA ASP A 339 1.48 -23.53 -25.77
C ASP A 339 1.54 -24.82 -24.94
N LYS A 340 1.69 -24.71 -23.61
CA LYS A 340 1.61 -25.86 -22.71
C LYS A 340 0.19 -26.39 -22.56
N LEU A 341 -0.82 -25.55 -22.84
CA LEU A 341 -2.22 -25.93 -22.70
C LEU A 341 -2.66 -26.88 -23.82
N SER A 342 -3.47 -27.86 -23.44
CA SER A 342 -4.19 -28.72 -24.39
C SER A 342 -5.02 -27.91 -25.39
N ALA A 343 -5.09 -28.40 -26.64
CA ALA A 343 -5.92 -27.84 -27.70
C ALA A 343 -7.44 -27.89 -27.39
N ALA A 344 -7.85 -28.68 -26.39
CA ALA A 344 -9.23 -28.77 -25.92
C ALA A 344 -9.66 -27.59 -25.03
N VAL A 345 -8.72 -26.85 -24.42
CA VAL A 345 -9.04 -25.75 -23.47
C VAL A 345 -9.97 -24.69 -24.09
N PRO A 346 -9.73 -24.17 -25.31
CA PRO A 346 -10.64 -23.21 -25.94
C PRO A 346 -12.08 -23.72 -26.15
N GLN A 347 -12.27 -25.04 -26.19
CA GLN A 347 -13.56 -25.68 -26.45
C GLN A 347 -14.39 -25.89 -25.17
N LEU A 348 -13.82 -25.65 -23.99
CA LEU A 348 -14.55 -25.77 -22.73
C LEU A 348 -15.69 -24.75 -22.64
N ASN A 349 -16.91 -25.27 -22.43
CA ASN A 349 -18.10 -24.47 -22.20
C ASN A 349 -18.18 -24.07 -20.72
N VAL A 350 -17.49 -22.98 -20.37
CA VAL A 350 -17.38 -22.48 -18.99
C VAL A 350 -18.74 -22.23 -18.34
N GLU A 351 -19.72 -21.70 -19.09
CA GLU A 351 -21.05 -21.39 -18.55
C GLU A 351 -21.89 -22.63 -18.28
N GLU A 352 -21.80 -23.65 -19.14
CA GLU A 352 -22.45 -24.95 -18.87
C GLU A 352 -21.82 -25.66 -17.67
N ILE A 353 -20.49 -25.64 -17.58
CA ILE A 353 -19.75 -26.17 -16.43
C ILE A 353 -20.18 -25.43 -15.16
N ARG A 354 -20.24 -24.10 -15.18
CA ARG A 354 -20.70 -23.27 -14.06
C ARG A 354 -22.10 -23.68 -13.62
N GLY A 355 -23.06 -23.72 -14.55
CA GLY A 355 -24.44 -24.11 -14.25
C GLY A 355 -24.56 -25.53 -13.69
N ARG A 356 -23.73 -26.47 -14.17
CA ARG A 356 -23.69 -27.85 -13.65
C ARG A 356 -23.14 -27.90 -12.22
N LEU A 357 -22.05 -27.17 -11.94
CA LEU A 357 -21.46 -27.10 -10.60
C LEU A 357 -22.40 -26.44 -9.59
N GLU A 358 -23.09 -25.37 -9.98
CA GLU A 358 -24.12 -24.71 -9.15
C GLU A 358 -25.29 -25.64 -8.83
N ALA A 359 -25.61 -26.58 -9.72
CA ALA A 359 -26.61 -27.62 -9.51
C ALA A 359 -26.08 -28.85 -8.72
N GLY A 360 -24.82 -28.82 -8.26
CA GLY A 360 -24.18 -29.93 -7.55
C GLY A 360 -23.78 -31.11 -8.44
N GLY A 361 -23.61 -30.90 -9.74
CA GLY A 361 -23.16 -31.92 -10.69
C GLY A 361 -21.65 -32.10 -10.73
N GLU A 362 -21.21 -33.29 -11.18
CA GLU A 362 -19.79 -33.70 -11.24
C GLU A 362 -19.06 -33.18 -12.49
N LEU A 363 -17.74 -33.04 -12.39
CA LEU A 363 -16.88 -32.81 -13.55
C LEU A 363 -16.41 -34.14 -14.15
N THR A 364 -16.26 -34.19 -15.48
CA THR A 364 -15.47 -35.28 -16.06
C THR A 364 -14.00 -35.12 -15.67
N LYS A 365 -13.28 -36.24 -15.59
CA LYS A 365 -11.84 -36.24 -15.27
C LYS A 365 -11.04 -35.36 -16.23
N GLU A 366 -11.39 -35.35 -17.52
CA GLU A 366 -10.73 -34.52 -18.53
C GLU A 366 -10.99 -33.03 -18.29
N GLU A 367 -12.23 -32.62 -18.08
CA GLU A 367 -12.58 -31.23 -17.74
C GLU A 367 -11.83 -30.76 -16.49
N GLY A 368 -11.81 -31.58 -15.43
CA GLY A 368 -11.09 -31.28 -14.20
C GLY A 368 -9.59 -31.04 -14.43
N MET A 369 -8.92 -31.90 -15.21
CA MET A 369 -7.51 -31.72 -15.55
C MET A 369 -7.26 -30.45 -16.36
N LEU A 370 -8.10 -30.17 -17.37
CA LEU A 370 -7.97 -28.98 -18.21
C LEU A 370 -8.18 -27.68 -17.41
N ILE A 371 -9.11 -27.69 -16.45
CA ILE A 371 -9.35 -26.57 -15.54
C ILE A 371 -8.13 -26.32 -14.64
N ALA A 372 -7.59 -27.38 -14.02
CA ALA A 372 -6.42 -27.26 -13.14
C ALA A 372 -5.17 -26.78 -13.91
N GLU A 373 -4.94 -27.32 -15.12
CA GLU A 373 -3.84 -26.89 -16.00
C GLU A 373 -4.00 -25.41 -16.41
N SER A 374 -5.21 -25.00 -16.79
CA SER A 374 -5.52 -23.62 -17.14
C SER A 374 -5.26 -22.65 -15.97
N ARG A 375 -5.67 -23.02 -14.76
CA ARG A 375 -5.41 -22.23 -13.54
C ARG A 375 -3.91 -22.14 -13.23
N ARG A 376 -3.15 -23.22 -13.43
CA ARG A 376 -1.69 -23.20 -13.25
C ARG A 376 -1.01 -22.28 -14.25
N VAL A 377 -1.40 -22.32 -15.52
CA VAL A 377 -0.88 -21.44 -16.58
C VAL A 377 -1.25 -19.98 -16.31
N LEU A 378 -2.48 -19.72 -15.84
CA LEU A 378 -2.88 -18.39 -15.41
C LEU A 378 -1.99 -17.87 -14.26
N LEU A 379 -1.72 -18.71 -13.24
CA LEU A 379 -0.80 -18.36 -12.16
C LEU A 379 0.61 -18.05 -12.69
N ASP A 380 1.15 -18.85 -13.61
CA ASP A 380 2.46 -18.58 -14.23
C ASP A 380 2.50 -17.21 -14.90
N ILE A 381 1.48 -16.88 -15.70
CA ILE A 381 1.35 -15.58 -16.36
C ILE A 381 1.25 -14.47 -15.31
N GLN A 382 0.41 -14.65 -14.28
CA GLN A 382 0.26 -13.70 -13.18
C GLN A 382 1.56 -13.52 -12.39
N LEU A 383 2.43 -14.51 -12.25
CA LEU A 383 3.70 -14.38 -11.54
C LEU A 383 4.83 -13.79 -12.40
N THR A 384 4.66 -13.76 -13.72
CA THR A 384 5.65 -13.29 -14.71
C THR A 384 5.18 -12.02 -15.42
N ALA A 385 4.68 -12.12 -16.66
CA ALA A 385 4.28 -11.00 -17.51
C ALA A 385 3.18 -10.13 -16.87
N GLY A 386 2.25 -10.76 -16.14
CA GLY A 386 1.18 -10.11 -15.37
C GLY A 386 1.65 -9.24 -14.19
N ARG A 387 2.97 -9.18 -13.92
CA ARG A 387 3.60 -8.28 -12.93
C ARG A 387 4.29 -7.07 -13.52
N ARG A 388 4.33 -7.01 -14.84
CA ARG A 388 4.80 -5.85 -15.59
C ARG A 388 3.63 -5.16 -16.28
N TRP A 389 2.69 -5.94 -16.79
CA TRP A 389 1.53 -5.46 -17.52
C TRP A 389 0.26 -5.97 -16.86
N ASP A 390 -0.73 -5.10 -16.77
CA ASP A 390 -2.05 -5.51 -16.32
C ASP A 390 -2.66 -6.54 -17.28
N LEU A 391 -3.35 -7.53 -16.73
CA LEU A 391 -3.97 -8.59 -17.53
C LEU A 391 -5.04 -8.04 -18.47
N LYS A 392 -5.76 -6.97 -18.12
CA LYS A 392 -6.76 -6.38 -19.02
C LYS A 392 -6.11 -5.73 -20.24
N LEU A 393 -4.93 -5.12 -20.05
CA LEU A 393 -4.11 -4.59 -21.14
C LEU A 393 -3.58 -5.74 -22.02
N LEU A 394 -3.02 -6.78 -21.42
CA LEU A 394 -2.55 -7.95 -22.17
C LEU A 394 -3.67 -8.69 -22.92
N SER A 395 -4.92 -8.60 -22.47
CA SER A 395 -6.08 -9.23 -23.12
C SER A 395 -6.71 -8.38 -24.24
N GLN A 396 -6.15 -7.23 -24.63
CA GLN A 396 -6.71 -6.42 -25.72
C GLN A 396 -6.37 -7.01 -27.10
N LEU A 397 -7.39 -7.16 -27.96
CA LEU A 397 -7.27 -7.83 -29.26
C LEU A 397 -6.26 -7.17 -30.20
N ASP A 398 -6.14 -5.84 -30.16
CA ASP A 398 -5.23 -5.08 -31.03
C ASP A 398 -3.76 -5.49 -30.84
N HIS A 399 -3.40 -5.94 -29.64
CA HIS A 399 -2.05 -6.44 -29.35
C HIS A 399 -1.80 -7.85 -29.91
N TRP A 400 -2.82 -8.60 -30.29
CA TRP A 400 -2.73 -9.98 -30.79
C TRP A 400 -3.09 -10.10 -32.27
N THR A 401 -2.99 -9.01 -33.03
CA THR A 401 -3.27 -9.01 -34.47
C THR A 401 -2.40 -10.07 -35.19
N GLY A 402 -3.04 -11.03 -35.87
CA GLY A 402 -2.37 -12.17 -36.52
C GLY A 402 -2.05 -13.35 -35.59
N ASP A 403 -2.54 -13.31 -34.35
CA ASP A 403 -2.40 -14.36 -33.34
C ASP A 403 -3.65 -14.52 -32.47
N GLU A 404 -4.81 -14.49 -33.12
CA GLU A 404 -6.13 -14.50 -32.49
C GLU A 404 -6.38 -15.80 -31.68
N GLY A 405 -5.70 -16.90 -32.03
CA GLY A 405 -5.80 -18.18 -31.32
C GLY A 405 -5.23 -18.12 -29.89
N HIS A 406 -4.06 -17.50 -29.69
CA HIS A 406 -3.50 -17.32 -28.36
C HIS A 406 -4.29 -16.31 -27.53
N HIS A 407 -4.80 -15.26 -28.16
CA HIS A 407 -5.72 -14.32 -27.52
C HIS A 407 -6.96 -15.02 -26.97
N ALA A 408 -7.62 -15.86 -27.77
CA ALA A 408 -8.78 -16.64 -27.35
C ALA A 408 -8.43 -17.61 -26.18
N LYS A 409 -7.26 -18.27 -26.23
CA LYS A 409 -6.76 -19.08 -25.10
C LYS A 409 -6.60 -18.24 -23.82
N LEU A 410 -5.99 -17.06 -23.91
CA LEU A 410 -5.77 -16.18 -22.76
C LEU A 410 -7.10 -15.74 -22.12
N GLN A 411 -8.08 -15.35 -22.94
CA GLN A 411 -9.42 -15.02 -22.45
C GLN A 411 -10.09 -16.24 -21.79
N LYS A 412 -10.01 -17.41 -22.42
CA LYS A 412 -10.60 -18.64 -21.89
C LYS A 412 -10.03 -19.04 -20.53
N ILE A 413 -8.72 -18.97 -20.33
CA ILE A 413 -8.14 -19.32 -19.02
C ILE A 413 -8.50 -18.30 -17.92
N GLN A 414 -8.73 -17.03 -18.27
CA GLN A 414 -9.23 -16.04 -17.32
C GLN A 414 -10.67 -16.36 -16.89
N GLU A 415 -11.52 -16.78 -17.82
CA GLU A 415 -12.88 -17.26 -17.53
C GLU A 415 -12.84 -18.51 -16.63
N ILE A 416 -12.03 -19.52 -16.98
CA ILE A 416 -11.84 -20.75 -16.18
C ILE A 416 -11.33 -20.44 -14.77
N GLY A 417 -10.44 -19.46 -14.63
CA GLY A 417 -9.90 -19.00 -13.34
C GLY A 417 -10.94 -18.42 -12.39
N SER A 418 -12.15 -18.13 -12.88
CA SER A 418 -13.30 -17.66 -12.10
C SER A 418 -14.24 -18.77 -11.64
N LEU A 419 -14.16 -19.98 -12.24
CA LEU A 419 -15.01 -21.10 -11.86
C LEU A 419 -14.78 -21.50 -10.40
N ARG A 420 -15.81 -22.02 -9.73
CA ARG A 420 -15.81 -22.37 -8.30
C ARG A 420 -16.56 -23.68 -8.07
N GLY A 421 -16.21 -24.38 -7.01
CA GLY A 421 -16.91 -25.59 -6.55
C GLY A 421 -15.97 -26.71 -6.09
N GLU A 422 -16.52 -27.62 -5.28
CA GLU A 422 -15.79 -28.76 -4.69
C GLU A 422 -15.10 -29.62 -5.76
N GLU A 423 -15.80 -29.97 -6.84
CA GLU A 423 -15.24 -30.77 -7.93
C GLU A 423 -14.00 -30.14 -8.59
N ILE A 424 -13.97 -28.81 -8.71
CA ILE A 424 -12.80 -28.11 -9.25
C ILE A 424 -11.64 -28.19 -8.25
N ASP A 425 -11.96 -28.06 -6.96
CA ASP A 425 -10.98 -28.14 -5.90
C ASP A 425 -10.30 -29.51 -5.85
N LEU A 426 -11.11 -30.58 -5.95
CA LEU A 426 -10.65 -31.96 -6.02
C LEU A 426 -9.80 -32.21 -7.27
N ALA A 427 -10.24 -31.74 -8.43
CA ALA A 427 -9.48 -31.85 -9.67
C ALA A 427 -8.10 -31.17 -9.57
N GLN A 428 -8.02 -30.08 -8.82
CA GLN A 428 -6.77 -29.36 -8.61
C GLN A 428 -5.80 -30.12 -7.68
N LEU A 429 -6.30 -30.76 -6.62
CA LEU A 429 -5.50 -31.69 -5.81
C LEU A 429 -4.97 -32.86 -6.64
N ASP A 430 -5.83 -33.47 -7.45
CA ASP A 430 -5.45 -34.59 -8.33
C ASP A 430 -4.41 -34.17 -9.36
N TRP A 431 -4.49 -32.93 -9.86
CA TRP A 431 -3.49 -32.36 -10.74
C TRP A 431 -2.13 -32.16 -10.06
N LEU A 432 -2.10 -31.73 -8.79
CA LEU A 432 -0.86 -31.60 -8.00
C LEU A 432 -0.18 -32.97 -7.81
N ILE A 433 -0.94 -33.99 -7.44
CA ILE A 433 -0.47 -35.38 -7.35
C ILE A 433 0.06 -35.85 -8.71
N GLY A 434 -0.66 -35.52 -9.79
CA GLY A 434 -0.25 -35.80 -11.15
C GLY A 434 1.08 -35.14 -11.53
N GLN A 435 1.37 -33.90 -11.09
CA GLN A 435 2.66 -33.27 -11.35
C GLN A 435 3.79 -33.95 -10.57
N HIS A 436 3.56 -34.30 -9.31
CA HIS A 436 4.54 -35.02 -8.51
C HIS A 436 4.97 -36.33 -9.18
N LYS A 437 4.04 -37.05 -9.82
CA LYS A 437 4.31 -38.32 -10.52
C LYS A 437 4.99 -38.16 -11.91
N LYS A 438 5.14 -36.94 -12.43
CA LYS A 438 5.78 -36.69 -13.74
C LYS A 438 7.32 -36.66 -13.68
N VAL A 439 7.92 -36.97 -12.53
CA VAL A 439 9.38 -36.97 -12.38
C VAL A 439 10.06 -37.96 -13.32
N LYS A 440 11.36 -37.72 -13.53
CA LYS A 440 12.21 -38.59 -14.31
C LYS A 440 12.19 -40.02 -13.76
N GLN A 441 12.16 -40.98 -14.68
CA GLN A 441 12.42 -42.38 -14.37
C GLN A 441 13.88 -42.73 -14.67
N VAL A 442 14.57 -43.34 -13.70
CA VAL A 442 15.91 -43.92 -13.86
C VAL A 442 15.78 -45.42 -13.64
N ASP A 443 16.20 -46.21 -14.62
CA ASP A 443 16.04 -47.69 -14.61
C ASP A 443 14.61 -48.16 -14.34
N GLY A 444 13.63 -47.43 -14.87
CA GLY A 444 12.19 -47.71 -14.70
C GLY A 444 11.63 -47.35 -13.33
N LYS A 445 12.38 -46.64 -12.49
CA LYS A 445 11.93 -46.15 -11.17
C LYS A 445 11.86 -44.63 -11.15
N GLU A 446 10.78 -44.09 -10.60
CA GLU A 446 10.64 -42.67 -10.33
C GLU A 446 11.70 -42.21 -9.32
N VAL A 447 12.43 -41.15 -9.66
CA VAL A 447 13.46 -40.56 -8.79
C VAL A 447 12.99 -39.19 -8.33
N HIS A 448 12.58 -39.12 -7.08
CA HIS A 448 12.14 -37.89 -6.44
C HIS A 448 13.26 -37.28 -5.60
N PRO A 449 13.54 -35.97 -5.73
CA PRO A 449 14.36 -35.26 -4.74
C PRO A 449 13.71 -35.35 -3.35
N ARG A 450 14.49 -35.62 -2.31
CA ARG A 450 14.01 -35.76 -0.93
C ARG A 450 14.24 -34.48 -0.15
N ILE A 451 13.18 -33.82 0.29
CA ILE A 451 13.24 -32.50 0.92
C ILE A 451 12.73 -32.56 2.36
N ALA A 452 13.57 -32.12 3.29
CA ALA A 452 13.18 -31.87 4.67
C ALA A 452 12.94 -30.36 4.89
N ILE A 453 11.82 -30.00 5.51
CA ILE A 453 11.47 -28.61 5.82
C ILE A 453 11.39 -28.45 7.34
N GLU A 454 12.20 -27.58 7.92
CA GLU A 454 12.10 -27.19 9.33
C GLU A 454 11.14 -25.99 9.47
N GLY A 455 10.07 -26.19 10.24
CA GLY A 455 9.04 -25.19 10.54
C GLY A 455 7.79 -25.30 9.65
N ALA A 456 6.61 -25.30 10.26
CA ALA A 456 5.30 -25.37 9.59
C ALA A 456 4.46 -24.10 9.80
N GLY A 457 5.09 -22.93 9.74
CA GLY A 457 4.37 -21.66 9.55
C GLY A 457 3.87 -21.49 8.10
N PRO A 458 3.31 -20.32 7.74
CA PRO A 458 2.82 -20.08 6.38
C PRO A 458 3.87 -20.37 5.29
N THR A 459 5.13 -19.97 5.53
CA THR A 459 6.27 -20.27 4.64
C THR A 459 6.53 -21.76 4.48
N GLY A 460 6.63 -22.50 5.58
CA GLY A 460 6.92 -23.94 5.53
C GLY A 460 5.81 -24.76 4.89
N LEU A 461 4.55 -24.41 5.17
CA LEU A 461 3.39 -25.09 4.59
C LEU A 461 3.26 -24.83 3.08
N ILE A 462 3.46 -23.59 2.62
CA ILE A 462 3.44 -23.31 1.18
C ILE A 462 4.66 -23.91 0.46
N LEU A 463 5.83 -23.95 1.12
CA LEU A 463 7.00 -24.65 0.61
C LEU A 463 6.64 -26.10 0.34
N ALA A 464 6.04 -26.80 1.30
CA ALA A 464 5.70 -28.20 1.11
C ALA A 464 4.77 -28.45 -0.08
N LEU A 465 3.71 -27.66 -0.23
CA LEU A 465 2.80 -27.75 -1.39
C LEU A 465 3.54 -27.50 -2.71
N SER A 466 4.36 -26.45 -2.77
CA SER A 466 5.10 -26.09 -3.99
C SER A 466 6.22 -27.07 -4.35
N GLN A 467 6.92 -27.63 -3.35
CA GLN A 467 7.98 -28.60 -3.54
C GLN A 467 7.41 -29.95 -4.00
N PHE A 468 6.29 -30.36 -3.43
CA PHE A 468 5.56 -31.54 -3.87
C PHE A 468 5.10 -31.39 -5.33
N GLU A 469 4.50 -30.24 -5.70
CA GLU A 469 4.18 -29.93 -7.10
C GLU A 469 5.40 -30.02 -8.02
N ALA A 470 6.58 -29.62 -7.54
CA ALA A 470 7.81 -29.66 -8.32
C ALA A 470 8.39 -31.07 -8.50
N GLY A 471 7.82 -32.09 -7.86
CA GLY A 471 8.24 -33.49 -7.99
C GLY A 471 8.95 -34.07 -6.78
N ALA A 472 9.08 -33.35 -5.66
CA ALA A 472 9.82 -33.85 -4.50
C ALA A 472 8.99 -34.73 -3.57
N ASP A 473 9.69 -35.62 -2.87
CA ASP A 473 9.23 -36.25 -1.63
C ASP A 473 9.51 -35.27 -0.48
N VAL A 474 8.49 -34.93 0.31
CA VAL A 474 8.56 -33.83 1.28
C VAL A 474 8.20 -34.29 2.69
N ALA A 475 9.09 -33.99 3.65
CA ALA A 475 8.84 -34.16 5.08
C ALA A 475 8.93 -32.80 5.80
N ILE A 476 7.84 -32.40 6.47
CA ILE A 476 7.81 -31.17 7.29
C ILE A 476 7.96 -31.52 8.76
N PHE A 477 8.90 -30.87 9.45
CA PHE A 477 9.13 -31.02 10.88
C PHE A 477 8.73 -29.74 11.61
N GLU A 478 7.79 -29.83 12.56
CA GLU A 478 7.36 -28.69 13.37
C GLU A 478 7.39 -29.06 14.84
N LYS A 479 8.11 -28.26 15.61
CA LYS A 479 8.25 -28.40 17.06
C LYS A 479 6.93 -28.15 17.78
N ARG A 480 6.06 -27.28 17.25
CA ARG A 480 4.74 -26.97 17.80
C ARG A 480 3.68 -28.02 17.45
N SER A 481 2.55 -28.01 18.15
CA SER A 481 1.36 -28.77 17.75
C SER A 481 0.69 -28.15 16.51
N THR A 482 -0.41 -28.76 16.09
CA THR A 482 -1.34 -28.23 15.07
C THR A 482 -2.32 -27.20 15.64
N GLU A 483 -2.26 -26.88 16.94
CA GLU A 483 -3.03 -25.78 17.53
C GLU A 483 -2.31 -24.44 17.31
N TYR A 484 -2.73 -23.71 16.29
CA TYR A 484 -2.16 -22.39 15.97
C TYR A 484 -2.78 -21.29 16.84
N ASP A 485 -1.95 -20.50 17.53
CA ASP A 485 -2.40 -19.43 18.45
C ASP A 485 -1.81 -18.05 18.13
N ARG A 486 -1.14 -17.90 16.98
CA ARG A 486 -0.51 -16.65 16.56
C ARG A 486 -1.55 -15.63 16.09
N VAL A 487 -1.73 -14.55 16.85
CA VAL A 487 -2.71 -13.50 16.55
C VAL A 487 -2.15 -12.31 15.76
N GLN A 488 -0.89 -12.39 15.31
CA GLN A 488 -0.32 -11.36 14.45
C GLN A 488 -1.07 -11.30 13.11
N VAL A 489 -1.49 -10.11 12.70
CA VAL A 489 -2.00 -9.89 11.34
C VAL A 489 -0.82 -9.81 10.37
N VAL A 490 -0.94 -10.54 9.27
CA VAL A 490 0.00 -10.50 8.15
C VAL A 490 -0.66 -9.85 6.95
N ARG A 491 0.09 -8.98 6.27
CA ARG A 491 -0.29 -8.40 4.98
C ARG A 491 0.44 -9.11 3.86
N LEU A 492 -0.34 -9.78 3.02
CA LEU A 492 0.08 -10.62 1.90
C LEU A 492 0.02 -9.80 0.63
N ASP A 493 1.10 -9.83 -0.14
CA ASP A 493 1.17 -9.10 -1.40
C ASP A 493 0.38 -9.80 -2.53
N PRO A 494 0.09 -9.10 -3.64
CA PRO A 494 -0.72 -9.64 -4.72
C PRO A 494 -0.21 -10.96 -5.33
N LYS A 495 1.11 -11.19 -5.36
CA LYS A 495 1.63 -12.50 -5.83
C LYS A 495 1.34 -13.60 -4.82
N TRP A 496 1.45 -13.31 -3.52
CA TRP A 496 0.99 -14.22 -2.47
C TRP A 496 -0.48 -14.56 -2.65
N MET A 497 -1.33 -13.56 -2.91
CA MET A 497 -2.76 -13.77 -3.09
C MET A 497 -3.05 -14.70 -4.27
N ASP A 498 -2.38 -14.51 -5.41
CA ASP A 498 -2.54 -15.41 -6.57
C ASP A 498 -2.00 -16.82 -6.28
N MET A 499 -0.87 -16.96 -5.58
CA MET A 499 -0.35 -18.26 -5.15
C MET A 499 -1.32 -18.98 -4.20
N LEU A 500 -1.86 -18.28 -3.20
CA LEU A 500 -2.83 -18.86 -2.26
C LEU A 500 -4.13 -19.24 -2.96
N LYS A 501 -4.62 -18.42 -3.88
CA LYS A 501 -5.81 -18.71 -4.69
C LYS A 501 -5.64 -20.02 -5.47
N PHE A 502 -4.45 -20.27 -5.99
CA PHE A 502 -4.12 -21.58 -6.55
C PHE A 502 -4.06 -22.63 -5.44
N TYR A 503 -3.04 -22.64 -4.58
CA TYR A 503 -2.77 -23.78 -3.70
C TYR A 503 -3.92 -24.13 -2.72
N LEU A 504 -4.62 -23.13 -2.18
CA LEU A 504 -5.75 -23.35 -1.25
C LEU A 504 -7.06 -23.70 -1.96
N GLY A 505 -7.19 -23.44 -3.27
CA GLY A 505 -8.41 -23.69 -4.02
C GLY A 505 -9.64 -23.02 -3.39
N GLU A 506 -10.67 -23.79 -3.04
CA GLU A 506 -11.90 -23.23 -2.45
C GLU A 506 -11.68 -22.60 -1.06
N HIS A 507 -10.75 -23.13 -0.25
CA HIS A 507 -10.41 -22.54 1.05
C HIS A 507 -9.86 -21.12 0.96
N TYR A 508 -9.28 -20.73 -0.18
CA TYR A 508 -8.87 -19.34 -0.38
C TYR A 508 -10.04 -18.39 -0.15
N TYR A 509 -11.23 -18.74 -0.62
CA TYR A 509 -12.40 -17.88 -0.55
C TYR A 509 -13.19 -18.04 0.75
N GLU A 510 -13.01 -19.14 1.47
CA GLU A 510 -13.41 -19.19 2.88
C GLU A 510 -12.56 -18.23 3.72
N LEU A 511 -11.28 -18.09 3.38
CA LEU A 511 -10.39 -17.14 4.05
C LEU A 511 -10.63 -15.69 3.61
N PHE A 512 -10.78 -15.43 2.31
CA PHE A 512 -10.75 -14.08 1.72
C PHE A 512 -12.01 -13.68 0.94
N GLY A 513 -13.07 -14.49 0.98
CA GLY A 513 -14.32 -14.24 0.26
C GLY A 513 -15.12 -13.07 0.82
N GLU A 514 -16.06 -12.61 -0.01
CA GLU A 514 -16.98 -11.52 0.33
C GLU A 514 -18.01 -11.96 1.38
N GLY A 515 -18.37 -11.09 2.31
CA GLY A 515 -19.38 -11.34 3.36
C GLY A 515 -18.82 -11.44 4.78
N ALA A 516 -19.67 -11.70 5.78
CA ALA A 516 -19.28 -11.73 7.20
C ALA A 516 -18.38 -12.93 7.56
N GLU A 517 -18.37 -14.00 6.75
CA GLU A 517 -17.72 -15.28 7.07
C GLU A 517 -16.21 -15.32 6.79
N GLY A 518 -15.72 -14.49 5.84
CA GLY A 518 -14.29 -14.48 5.48
C GLY A 518 -13.37 -14.15 6.67
N LYS A 519 -12.34 -14.96 6.90
CA LYS A 519 -11.39 -14.78 8.03
C LYS A 519 -10.32 -13.70 7.81
N GLY A 520 -10.23 -13.15 6.60
CA GLY A 520 -9.34 -12.08 6.18
C GLY A 520 -10.04 -11.12 5.21
N VAL A 521 -9.29 -10.14 4.70
CA VAL A 521 -9.78 -9.07 3.83
C VAL A 521 -8.85 -8.92 2.63
N VAL A 522 -9.40 -8.70 1.44
CA VAL A 522 -8.66 -8.25 0.26
C VAL A 522 -8.90 -6.75 0.08
N ARG A 523 -7.84 -5.95 0.15
CA ARG A 523 -7.90 -4.49 0.00
C ARG A 523 -7.96 -4.12 -1.49
N ALA A 524 -8.40 -2.90 -1.78
CA ALA A 524 -8.52 -2.39 -3.16
C ALA A 524 -7.19 -2.36 -3.94
N ASP A 525 -6.06 -2.33 -3.23
CA ASP A 525 -4.71 -2.42 -3.82
C ASP A 525 -4.26 -3.87 -4.11
N GLY A 526 -5.14 -4.85 -3.92
CA GLY A 526 -4.91 -6.27 -4.15
C GLY A 526 -4.13 -6.99 -3.04
N PHE A 527 -3.77 -6.30 -1.94
CA PHE A 527 -3.15 -6.96 -0.79
C PHE A 527 -4.19 -7.67 0.07
N GLY A 528 -3.85 -8.86 0.55
CA GLY A 528 -4.66 -9.58 1.54
C GLY A 528 -4.19 -9.30 2.97
N GLU A 529 -5.10 -9.24 3.92
CA GLU A 529 -4.80 -9.13 5.35
C GLU A 529 -5.51 -10.25 6.11
N ILE A 530 -4.76 -11.00 6.91
CA ILE A 530 -5.30 -12.13 7.66
C ILE A 530 -4.49 -12.38 8.94
N VAL A 531 -5.15 -12.94 9.95
CA VAL A 531 -4.46 -13.37 11.17
C VAL A 531 -3.62 -14.62 10.87
N THR A 532 -2.37 -14.66 11.34
CA THR A 532 -1.40 -15.72 11.03
C THR A 532 -1.96 -17.12 11.28
N HIS A 533 -2.57 -17.37 12.45
CA HIS A 533 -3.12 -18.69 12.75
C HIS A 533 -4.22 -19.13 11.78
N ARG A 534 -5.02 -18.20 11.23
CA ARG A 534 -6.07 -18.53 10.24
C ARG A 534 -5.48 -18.95 8.90
N LEU A 535 -4.39 -18.29 8.49
CA LEU A 535 -3.65 -18.69 7.31
C LEU A 535 -2.97 -20.05 7.51
N GLU A 536 -2.37 -20.28 8.69
CA GLU A 536 -1.78 -21.57 9.08
C GLU A 536 -2.84 -22.70 9.09
N GLU A 537 -4.03 -22.44 9.63
CA GLU A 537 -5.18 -23.37 9.62
C GLU A 537 -5.54 -23.77 8.18
N GLY A 538 -5.77 -22.79 7.29
CA GLY A 538 -6.17 -23.07 5.91
C GLY A 538 -5.10 -23.82 5.11
N LEU A 539 -3.83 -23.42 5.23
CA LEU A 539 -2.72 -24.12 4.59
C LEU A 539 -2.53 -25.54 5.13
N HIS A 540 -2.68 -25.72 6.45
CA HIS A 540 -2.59 -27.04 7.06
C HIS A 540 -3.72 -27.95 6.62
N TYR A 541 -4.96 -27.44 6.62
CA TYR A 541 -6.11 -28.18 6.17
C TYR A 541 -5.86 -28.69 4.75
N ARG A 542 -5.47 -27.78 3.85
CA ARG A 542 -5.17 -28.12 2.46
C ARG A 542 -4.06 -29.16 2.32
N LEU A 543 -2.99 -29.02 3.08
CA LEU A 543 -1.90 -30.00 3.09
C LEU A 543 -2.39 -31.39 3.53
N THR A 544 -3.27 -31.44 4.52
CA THR A 544 -3.83 -32.69 5.06
C THR A 544 -4.72 -33.39 4.02
N GLU A 545 -5.53 -32.64 3.28
CA GLU A 545 -6.32 -33.19 2.18
C GLU A 545 -5.42 -33.80 1.10
N LEU A 546 -4.38 -33.08 0.69
CA LEU A 546 -3.43 -33.55 -0.31
C LEU A 546 -2.72 -34.82 0.17
N MET A 547 -2.30 -34.87 1.43
CA MET A 547 -1.69 -36.06 2.04
C MET A 547 -2.64 -37.26 2.03
N ALA A 548 -3.89 -37.07 2.49
CA ALA A 548 -4.90 -38.12 2.55
C ALA A 548 -5.22 -38.66 1.15
N ARG A 549 -5.29 -37.78 0.15
CA ARG A 549 -5.64 -38.13 -1.23
C ARG A 549 -4.48 -38.77 -1.99
N ASN A 550 -3.24 -38.44 -1.63
CA ASN A 550 -2.03 -39.06 -2.17
C ASN A 550 -1.68 -40.41 -1.49
N TYR A 551 -2.33 -40.75 -0.38
CA TYR A 551 -2.05 -41.97 0.36
C TYR A 551 -2.38 -43.23 -0.47
N ASP A 552 -1.40 -44.11 -0.62
CA ASP A 552 -1.58 -45.42 -1.26
C ASP A 552 -1.56 -46.52 -0.18
N GLU A 553 -2.71 -47.15 0.09
CA GLU A 553 -2.83 -48.24 1.06
C GLU A 553 -1.94 -49.46 0.73
N LYS A 554 -1.46 -49.57 -0.52
CA LYS A 554 -0.57 -50.64 -0.98
C LYS A 554 0.91 -50.27 -0.88
N SER A 555 1.22 -49.05 -0.44
CA SER A 555 2.60 -48.64 -0.22
C SER A 555 3.23 -49.47 0.90
N ASP A 556 4.54 -49.74 0.74
CA ASP A 556 5.32 -50.43 1.74
C ASP A 556 5.25 -49.66 3.07
N PRO A 557 4.72 -50.24 4.17
CA PRO A 557 4.62 -49.56 5.46
C PRO A 557 5.98 -49.13 6.01
N ASP A 558 7.07 -49.73 5.54
CA ASP A 558 8.44 -49.34 5.91
C ASP A 558 8.97 -48.15 5.09
N LYS A 559 8.27 -47.74 4.01
CA LYS A 559 8.64 -46.57 3.19
C LYS A 559 7.91 -45.32 3.68
N PRO A 560 8.61 -44.19 3.93
CA PRO A 560 7.95 -42.94 4.28
C PRO A 560 7.02 -42.47 3.14
N PRO A 561 5.90 -41.79 3.46
CA PRO A 561 5.03 -41.23 2.43
C PRO A 561 5.77 -40.14 1.65
N SER A 562 5.39 -39.93 0.38
CA SER A 562 5.98 -38.85 -0.44
C SER A 562 5.60 -37.45 0.04
N LEU A 563 4.60 -37.32 0.91
CA LEU A 563 4.27 -36.08 1.58
C LEU A 563 3.86 -36.38 3.02
N GLU A 564 4.62 -35.88 3.98
CA GLU A 564 4.34 -36.06 5.40
C GLU A 564 4.54 -34.79 6.22
N ARG A 565 3.80 -34.70 7.32
CA ARG A 565 3.95 -33.66 8.34
C ARG A 565 4.11 -34.30 9.70
N LEU A 566 5.19 -33.96 10.38
CA LEU A 566 5.57 -34.44 11.70
C LEU A 566 5.45 -33.28 12.70
N ALA A 567 4.28 -33.17 13.35
CA ALA A 567 4.01 -32.18 14.40
C ALA A 567 4.52 -32.64 15.77
N ALA A 568 4.93 -31.68 16.61
CA ALA A 568 5.65 -31.93 17.87
C ALA A 568 6.98 -32.69 17.69
N PHE A 569 7.60 -32.62 16.51
CA PHE A 569 8.92 -33.17 16.24
C PHE A 569 9.94 -32.03 16.08
N GLU A 570 11.03 -32.10 16.86
CA GLU A 570 12.16 -31.20 16.76
C GLU A 570 13.27 -31.87 15.94
N LEU A 571 13.73 -31.18 14.89
CA LEU A 571 14.83 -31.64 14.05
C LEU A 571 16.15 -31.43 14.81
N GLU A 572 16.85 -32.51 15.17
CA GLU A 572 18.02 -32.45 16.05
C GLU A 572 19.32 -32.48 15.27
N GLU A 573 19.47 -33.40 14.30
CA GLU A 573 20.74 -33.65 13.62
C GLU A 573 20.54 -34.00 12.15
N VAL A 574 21.61 -33.80 11.38
CA VAL A 574 21.77 -34.34 10.03
C VAL A 574 22.96 -35.29 10.07
N GLU A 575 22.72 -36.53 9.71
CA GLU A 575 23.70 -37.61 9.73
C GLU A 575 24.01 -38.04 8.29
N SER A 576 25.26 -38.38 7.99
CA SER A 576 25.68 -38.93 6.70
C SER A 576 26.07 -40.40 6.87
N ASP A 577 25.54 -41.26 6.02
CA ASP A 577 25.89 -42.68 5.95
C ASP A 577 26.25 -43.10 4.51
N VAL A 578 26.41 -44.40 4.27
CA VAL A 578 26.76 -44.96 2.96
C VAL A 578 25.64 -44.76 1.92
N GLY A 579 24.39 -44.61 2.36
CA GLY A 579 23.22 -44.36 1.52
C GLY A 579 22.87 -42.88 1.31
N GLY A 580 23.68 -41.97 1.87
CA GLY A 580 23.54 -40.53 1.71
C GLY A 580 23.27 -39.81 3.03
N TYR A 581 22.55 -38.70 2.96
CA TYR A 581 22.19 -37.91 4.14
C TYR A 581 20.80 -38.28 4.67
N GLN A 582 20.66 -38.20 6.00
CA GLN A 582 19.39 -38.34 6.68
C GLN A 582 19.24 -37.30 7.79
N VAL A 583 18.03 -36.79 7.97
CA VAL A 583 17.65 -35.97 9.12
C VAL A 583 17.12 -36.85 10.25
N LYS A 584 17.44 -36.46 11.48
CA LYS A 584 16.96 -37.08 12.71
C LYS A 584 16.10 -36.11 13.48
N ALA A 585 14.87 -36.51 13.78
CA ALA A 585 13.92 -35.69 14.52
C ALA A 585 13.38 -36.44 15.74
N ARG A 586 13.22 -35.73 16.86
CA ARG A 586 12.72 -36.26 18.12
C ARG A 586 11.33 -35.73 18.44
N TYR A 587 10.41 -36.62 18.77
CA TYR A 587 9.09 -36.24 19.29
C TYR A 587 9.20 -35.71 20.71
N ASN A 588 8.52 -34.60 20.99
CA ASN A 588 8.41 -34.05 22.33
C ASN A 588 6.92 -33.90 22.75
N PRO A 589 6.43 -34.74 23.68
CA PRO A 589 5.02 -34.72 24.10
C PRO A 589 4.62 -33.42 24.81
N ALA A 590 5.57 -32.64 25.32
CA ALA A 590 5.27 -31.33 25.93
C ALA A 590 4.69 -30.34 24.92
N TYR A 591 4.96 -30.53 23.63
CA TYR A 591 4.45 -29.66 22.56
C TYR A 591 3.16 -30.17 21.91
N ASP A 592 2.71 -31.38 22.21
CA ASP A 592 1.48 -31.97 21.63
C ASP A 592 0.24 -31.62 22.46
N VAL A 593 -0.15 -30.34 22.40
CA VAL A 593 -1.25 -29.77 23.19
C VAL A 593 -2.61 -30.43 22.89
N ALA A 594 -2.81 -30.92 21.66
CA ALA A 594 -4.05 -31.59 21.26
C ALA A 594 -4.29 -32.86 22.10
N LYS A 595 -3.25 -33.67 22.32
CA LYS A 595 -3.31 -34.87 23.17
C LYS A 595 -3.35 -34.55 24.67
N GLN A 596 -2.94 -33.35 25.07
CA GLN A 596 -3.03 -32.86 26.45
C GLN A 596 -4.44 -32.36 26.84
N LYS A 597 -5.35 -32.15 25.88
CA LYS A 597 -6.74 -31.76 26.19
C LYS A 597 -7.68 -32.97 26.31
N ASP A 598 -7.42 -34.03 25.54
CA ASP A 598 -8.11 -35.33 25.68
C ASP A 598 -7.72 -36.08 26.97
N SER A 599 -6.72 -35.61 27.71
CA SER A 599 -6.16 -36.26 28.90
C SER A 599 -6.97 -36.09 30.20
N GLN A 600 -8.24 -35.65 30.16
CA GLN A 600 -9.12 -35.88 31.33
C GLN A 600 -9.47 -37.37 31.51
N THR A 601 -9.24 -38.20 30.48
CA THR A 601 -9.37 -39.66 30.53
C THR A 601 -8.09 -40.41 30.09
N PHE A 602 -7.07 -39.71 29.60
CA PHE A 602 -5.85 -40.30 29.02
C PHE A 602 -4.60 -40.01 29.88
N ASP A 603 -3.95 -41.06 30.38
CA ASP A 603 -2.70 -40.96 31.14
C ASP A 603 -1.51 -40.64 30.20
N LEU A 604 -1.13 -39.36 30.10
CA LEU A 604 0.02 -38.90 29.30
C LEU A 604 1.34 -39.62 29.66
N ALA A 605 1.48 -40.15 30.88
CA ALA A 605 2.65 -40.94 31.26
C ALA A 605 2.72 -42.30 30.57
N ARG A 606 1.61 -42.77 29.97
CA ARG A 606 1.50 -44.05 29.24
C ARG A 606 1.43 -43.89 27.73
N TYR A 607 1.33 -42.66 27.21
CA TYR A 607 1.38 -42.43 25.76
C TYR A 607 2.84 -42.46 25.28
N THR A 608 3.26 -43.59 24.74
CA THR A 608 4.46 -43.71 23.91
C THR A 608 4.05 -43.58 22.45
N PRO A 609 4.50 -42.54 21.70
CA PRO A 609 4.47 -42.59 20.25
C PRO A 609 5.15 -43.88 19.79
N GLU A 610 4.65 -44.47 18.69
CA GLU A 610 5.19 -45.72 18.13
C GLU A 610 6.71 -45.63 17.90
N GLU A 611 7.21 -44.46 17.51
CA GLU A 611 8.64 -44.13 17.49
C GLU A 611 8.90 -42.70 18.00
N ARG A 612 9.76 -42.56 19.04
CA ARG A 612 10.16 -41.25 19.59
C ARG A 612 11.19 -40.52 18.72
N ILE A 613 11.88 -41.23 17.85
CA ILE A 613 12.90 -40.70 16.95
C ILE A 613 12.55 -41.16 15.55
N LYS A 614 12.52 -40.22 14.60
CA LYS A 614 12.30 -40.49 13.19
C LYS A 614 13.54 -40.12 12.40
N HIS A 615 13.91 -41.00 11.49
CA HIS A 615 14.97 -40.79 10.51
C HIS A 615 14.33 -40.63 9.13
N ARG A 616 14.78 -39.63 8.36
CA ARG A 616 14.32 -39.42 6.98
C ARG A 616 15.48 -39.11 6.06
N PRO A 617 15.62 -39.80 4.92
CA PRO A 617 16.63 -39.45 3.94
C PRO A 617 16.39 -38.04 3.39
N VAL A 618 17.46 -37.32 3.05
CA VAL A 618 17.39 -35.92 2.61
C VAL A 618 18.43 -35.62 1.55
N ASP A 619 18.02 -34.92 0.49
CA ASP A 619 18.90 -34.31 -0.52
C ASP A 619 18.95 -32.78 -0.35
N MET A 620 17.86 -32.20 0.17
CA MET A 620 17.78 -30.78 0.50
C MET A 620 17.09 -30.52 1.84
N LEU A 621 17.72 -29.73 2.69
CA LEU A 621 17.17 -29.23 3.96
C LEU A 621 16.83 -27.75 3.82
N ILE A 622 15.55 -27.39 4.01
CA ILE A 622 15.06 -26.01 3.99
C ILE A 622 14.70 -25.58 5.41
N CYS A 623 15.45 -24.63 5.96
CA CYS A 623 15.12 -23.97 7.22
C CYS A 623 14.11 -22.83 6.98
N ALA A 624 12.84 -23.09 7.26
CA ALA A 624 11.72 -22.15 7.08
C ALA A 624 11.11 -21.68 8.43
N GLY A 625 11.78 -22.00 9.54
CA GLY A 625 11.44 -21.55 10.88
C GLY A 625 11.80 -20.08 11.13
N GLY A 626 11.89 -19.70 12.41
CA GLY A 626 12.36 -18.37 12.79
C GLY A 626 13.88 -18.23 12.73
N LYS A 627 14.40 -17.01 12.81
CA LYS A 627 15.85 -16.71 12.85
C LYS A 627 16.65 -17.32 14.01
N ASN A 628 16.02 -18.07 14.92
CA ASN A 628 16.67 -18.65 16.09
C ASN A 628 16.53 -20.19 16.09
N THR A 629 16.32 -20.82 14.93
CA THR A 629 16.29 -22.29 14.90
C THR A 629 17.70 -22.85 15.01
N LEU A 630 17.86 -23.84 15.90
CA LEU A 630 19.16 -24.46 16.16
C LEU A 630 19.71 -25.18 14.93
N MET A 631 18.84 -25.77 14.10
CA MET A 631 19.29 -26.45 12.90
C MET A 631 19.92 -25.48 11.90
N ARG A 632 19.29 -24.32 11.67
CA ARG A 632 19.84 -23.28 10.78
C ARG A 632 21.25 -22.88 11.22
N ASP A 633 21.43 -22.64 12.52
CA ASP A 633 22.68 -22.14 13.10
C ASP A 633 23.83 -23.17 13.04
N LYS A 634 23.53 -24.46 12.81
CA LYS A 634 24.56 -25.48 12.56
C LYS A 634 25.24 -25.32 11.20
N PHE A 635 24.55 -24.74 10.22
CA PHE A 635 25.03 -24.64 8.83
C PHE A 635 25.31 -23.21 8.39
N MET A 636 24.66 -22.23 9.02
CA MET A 636 24.68 -20.84 8.58
C MET A 636 25.03 -19.88 9.71
N THR A 637 25.74 -18.81 9.35
CA THR A 637 26.10 -17.73 10.28
C THR A 637 25.15 -16.55 10.12
N ASP A 638 24.56 -16.13 11.25
CA ASP A 638 23.69 -14.96 11.31
C ASP A 638 24.51 -13.66 11.39
N LYS A 639 24.03 -12.63 10.70
CA LYS A 639 24.63 -11.30 10.64
C LYS A 639 23.58 -10.25 10.96
N THR A 640 23.80 -9.51 12.04
CA THR A 640 23.03 -8.31 12.38
C THR A 640 23.37 -7.19 11.40
N VAL A 641 22.35 -6.54 10.83
CA VAL A 641 22.51 -5.49 9.82
C VAL A 641 22.27 -4.09 10.40
N THR A 642 21.35 -3.96 11.36
CA THR A 642 21.01 -2.67 11.98
C THR A 642 21.14 -2.70 13.48
N ASN A 643 21.19 -1.51 14.09
CA ASN A 643 21.05 -1.38 15.53
C ASN A 643 19.64 -1.76 16.00
N ALA A 644 19.54 -2.23 17.24
CA ALA A 644 18.26 -2.48 17.89
C ALA A 644 17.50 -1.17 18.20
N LYS A 645 16.20 -1.18 17.96
CA LYS A 645 15.26 -0.11 18.33
C LYS A 645 14.07 -0.68 19.11
N PRO A 646 13.54 0.02 20.12
CA PRO A 646 12.41 -0.46 20.89
C PRO A 646 11.13 -0.40 20.05
N TYR A 647 10.42 -1.52 20.00
CA TYR A 647 9.18 -1.67 19.26
C TYR A 647 8.11 -2.26 20.16
N GLY A 648 6.90 -1.71 20.09
CA GLY A 648 5.76 -2.17 20.87
C GLY A 648 4.71 -2.79 19.97
N VAL A 649 3.98 -3.76 20.51
CA VAL A 649 2.80 -4.36 19.88
C VAL A 649 1.65 -4.45 20.88
N CYS A 650 0.43 -4.27 20.39
CA CYS A 650 -0.82 -4.47 21.10
C CYS A 650 -1.87 -5.06 20.16
N SER A 651 -2.67 -6.00 20.64
CA SER A 651 -3.88 -6.41 19.94
C SER A 651 -5.10 -6.37 20.84
N TRP A 652 -6.23 -6.02 20.23
CA TRP A 652 -7.56 -6.06 20.83
C TRP A 652 -8.38 -7.12 20.10
N GLU A 653 -9.00 -8.01 20.86
CA GLU A 653 -9.78 -9.12 20.35
C GLU A 653 -11.18 -9.10 20.94
N GLY A 654 -12.17 -9.43 20.12
CA GLY A 654 -13.50 -9.74 20.61
C GLY A 654 -13.46 -10.95 21.54
N LYS A 655 -14.42 -11.06 22.47
CA LYS A 655 -14.54 -12.28 23.29
C LYS A 655 -14.77 -13.47 22.35
N LYS A 656 -14.35 -14.68 22.72
CA LYS A 656 -14.60 -15.88 21.91
C LYS A 656 -16.10 -15.98 21.57
N GLY A 657 -16.44 -15.85 20.28
CA GLY A 657 -17.83 -15.85 19.79
C GLY A 657 -18.54 -14.49 19.80
N GLN A 658 -17.85 -13.39 20.14
CA GLN A 658 -18.34 -12.01 20.03
C GLN A 658 -17.36 -11.22 19.17
N GLU A 659 -17.85 -10.69 18.05
CA GLU A 659 -17.02 -9.88 17.17
C GLU A 659 -16.71 -8.53 17.81
N LEU A 660 -15.54 -7.96 17.47
CA LEU A 660 -15.38 -6.52 17.68
C LEU A 660 -16.37 -5.84 16.73
N PRO A 661 -17.22 -4.92 17.22
CA PRO A 661 -18.11 -4.18 16.33
C PRO A 661 -17.24 -3.39 15.35
N ASN A 662 -17.12 -3.90 14.12
CA ASN A 662 -16.35 -3.28 13.06
C ASN A 662 -17.25 -3.11 11.82
N PRO A 663 -18.25 -2.20 11.87
CA PRO A 663 -19.15 -1.96 10.75
C PRO A 663 -18.44 -1.31 9.56
N GLY A 664 -17.26 -0.72 9.77
CA GLY A 664 -16.40 -0.12 8.76
C GLY A 664 -15.03 -0.79 8.75
N LEU A 665 -14.94 -1.98 8.15
CA LEU A 665 -13.66 -2.43 7.60
C LEU A 665 -13.08 -1.26 6.78
N ASP A 666 -11.81 -0.89 7.01
CA ASP A 666 -11.17 0.35 6.51
C ASP A 666 -11.17 1.54 7.49
N THR A 667 -11.30 1.32 8.82
CA THR A 667 -11.08 2.41 9.80
C THR A 667 -9.65 2.95 9.72
N PHE A 668 -8.67 2.09 9.37
CA PHE A 668 -7.34 2.50 8.90
C PHE A 668 -7.18 2.26 7.40
N GLN A 669 -7.06 3.33 6.61
CA GLN A 669 -6.87 3.23 5.15
C GLN A 669 -5.41 2.98 4.72
N ASP A 670 -4.44 3.18 5.62
CA ASP A 670 -3.01 2.96 5.36
C ASP A 670 -2.30 2.35 6.58
N PHE A 671 -1.27 1.55 6.33
CA PHE A 671 -0.50 0.80 7.34
C PHE A 671 0.48 1.71 8.14
N ARG A 672 0.29 3.03 8.11
CA ARG A 672 1.29 4.05 8.50
C ARG A 672 0.67 5.31 9.10
N GLU A 673 -0.08 5.12 10.17
CA GLU A 673 -0.54 6.26 10.94
C GLU A 673 0.56 6.82 11.84
N MET A 674 0.28 8.00 12.41
CA MET A 674 1.19 8.72 13.28
C MET A 674 0.46 9.07 14.58
N VAL A 675 1.08 8.73 15.71
CA VAL A 675 0.65 9.23 17.02
C VAL A 675 1.56 10.39 17.40
N VAL A 676 0.96 11.50 17.84
CA VAL A 676 1.70 12.61 18.45
C VAL A 676 1.41 12.64 19.94
N PHE A 677 2.45 12.58 20.76
CA PHE A 677 2.29 12.60 22.21
C PHE A 677 2.05 14.02 22.72
N GLY A 678 0.78 14.42 22.71
CA GLY A 678 0.32 15.68 23.30
C GLY A 678 -0.02 15.55 24.79
N LYS A 679 -0.45 16.66 25.40
CA LYS A 679 -0.93 16.68 26.79
C LYS A 679 -2.11 15.71 27.00
N ASP A 680 -3.03 15.67 26.04
CA ASP A 680 -4.22 14.80 26.10
C ASP A 680 -3.84 13.31 26.08
N PHE A 681 -2.82 12.93 25.30
CA PHE A 681 -2.26 11.58 25.27
C PHE A 681 -1.68 11.21 26.65
N HIS A 682 -0.84 12.08 27.22
CA HIS A 682 -0.21 11.82 28.52
C HIS A 682 -1.22 11.80 29.67
N GLN A 683 -2.26 12.63 29.60
CA GLN A 683 -3.36 12.58 30.54
C GLN A 683 -4.07 11.21 30.48
N HIS A 684 -4.46 10.76 29.29
CA HIS A 684 -5.07 9.43 29.12
C HIS A 684 -4.16 8.30 29.56
N PHE A 685 -2.86 8.37 29.24
CA PHE A 685 -1.88 7.39 29.69
C PHE A 685 -1.84 7.29 31.22
N ARG A 686 -1.79 8.42 31.94
CA ARG A 686 -1.81 8.43 33.41
C ARG A 686 -3.11 7.85 33.99
N GLU A 687 -4.25 8.28 33.47
CA GLU A 687 -5.56 7.82 33.93
C GLU A 687 -5.73 6.32 33.71
N ARG A 688 -5.26 5.79 32.57
CA ARG A 688 -5.29 4.36 32.28
C ARG A 688 -4.28 3.59 33.13
N LEU A 689 -3.07 4.11 33.33
CA LEU A 689 -2.08 3.49 34.19
C LEU A 689 -2.60 3.34 35.63
N ALA A 690 -3.22 4.39 36.18
CA ALA A 690 -3.83 4.32 37.50
C ALA A 690 -4.87 3.19 37.61
N LYS A 691 -5.77 3.07 36.61
CA LYS A 691 -6.78 2.00 36.55
C LYS A 691 -6.17 0.61 36.42
N GLU A 692 -5.16 0.44 35.57
CA GLU A 692 -4.47 -0.85 35.41
C GLU A 692 -3.78 -1.27 36.72
N LEU A 693 -3.16 -0.31 37.44
CA LEU A 693 -2.53 -0.56 38.73
C LEU A 693 -3.55 -0.89 39.83
N GLU A 694 -4.72 -0.27 39.83
CA GLU A 694 -5.83 -0.62 40.74
C GLU A 694 -6.33 -2.05 40.51
N SER A 695 -6.32 -2.51 39.26
CA SER A 695 -6.77 -3.86 38.88
C SER A 695 -5.77 -4.99 39.21
N LEU A 696 -4.52 -4.65 39.56
CA LEU A 696 -3.52 -5.64 39.94
C LEU A 696 -3.88 -6.33 41.27
N PRO A 697 -3.52 -7.60 41.48
CA PRO A 697 -3.80 -8.35 42.71
C PRO A 697 -3.27 -7.64 43.96
N GLY A 698 -3.88 -7.87 45.14
CA GLY A 698 -3.59 -7.15 46.39
C GLY A 698 -2.15 -7.18 46.93
N SER A 699 -1.24 -7.99 46.37
CA SER A 699 0.20 -8.02 46.70
C SER A 699 1.06 -7.08 45.83
N SER A 700 0.43 -6.12 45.13
CA SER A 700 1.06 -5.25 44.13
C SER A 700 1.57 -3.90 44.67
N ASP A 701 1.61 -3.70 45.99
CA ASP A 701 2.13 -2.46 46.59
C ASP A 701 3.59 -2.20 46.22
N THR A 702 4.38 -3.26 46.05
CA THR A 702 5.74 -3.22 45.50
C THR A 702 5.76 -2.55 44.11
N ILE A 703 4.80 -2.86 43.22
CA ILE A 703 4.76 -2.30 41.86
C ILE A 703 4.29 -0.83 41.92
N LYS A 704 3.22 -0.57 42.69
CA LYS A 704 2.62 0.77 42.81
C LYS A 704 3.60 1.80 43.36
N SER A 705 4.42 1.42 44.35
CA SER A 705 5.40 2.32 44.99
C SER A 705 6.60 2.67 44.10
N GLU A 706 6.93 1.84 43.09
CA GLU A 706 8.03 2.09 42.17
C GLU A 706 7.62 2.92 40.94
N ILE A 707 6.31 3.10 40.69
CA ILE A 707 5.81 3.99 39.64
C ILE A 707 5.70 5.41 40.23
N LYS A 708 6.75 6.20 40.02
CA LYS A 708 6.89 7.51 40.67
C LYS A 708 6.36 8.66 39.79
N PRO A 709 5.56 9.60 40.34
CA PRO A 709 5.04 10.73 39.58
C PRO A 709 6.11 11.56 38.87
N GLU A 710 7.28 11.76 39.48
CA GLU A 710 8.40 12.51 38.90
C GLU A 710 8.99 11.84 37.67
N GLN A 711 9.02 10.50 37.61
CA GLN A 711 9.50 9.76 36.45
C GLN A 711 8.50 9.82 35.29
N LEU A 712 7.20 9.80 35.60
CA LEU A 712 6.14 9.99 34.61
C LEU A 712 6.13 11.42 34.04
N ALA A 713 6.36 12.42 34.89
CA ALA A 713 6.48 13.81 34.45
C ALA A 713 7.71 14.03 33.56
N GLU A 714 8.83 13.38 33.87
CA GLU A 714 10.03 13.42 33.04
C GLU A 714 9.81 12.69 31.69
N LEU A 715 9.15 11.53 31.69
CA LEU A 715 8.76 10.83 30.47
C LEU A 715 7.89 11.72 29.57
N GLU A 716 6.87 12.37 30.12
CA GLU A 716 6.05 13.34 29.38
C GLU A 716 6.90 14.47 28.82
N ARG A 717 7.75 15.10 29.62
CA ARG A 717 8.61 16.19 29.18
C ARG A 717 9.51 15.78 28.00
N LEU A 718 10.05 14.56 28.02
CA LEU A 718 10.96 14.04 27.00
C LEU A 718 10.25 13.57 25.73
N THR A 719 8.95 13.28 25.79
CA THR A 719 8.18 12.75 24.64
C THR A 719 7.15 13.73 24.09
N LEU A 720 6.91 14.86 24.76
CA LEU A 720 5.93 15.87 24.37
C LEU A 720 6.17 16.37 22.93
N ASN A 721 5.09 16.34 22.12
CA ASN A 721 5.05 16.69 20.70
C ASN A 721 5.90 15.79 19.78
N GLN A 722 6.45 14.68 20.28
CA GLN A 722 7.11 13.71 19.43
C GLN A 722 6.08 12.93 18.63
N GLY A 723 6.31 12.80 17.32
CA GLY A 723 5.51 11.96 16.43
C GLY A 723 6.14 10.58 16.28
N MET A 724 5.35 9.52 16.49
CA MET A 724 5.77 8.14 16.27
C MET A 724 4.94 7.45 15.22
N GLN A 725 5.62 6.67 14.38
CA GLN A 725 4.97 5.85 13.38
C GLN A 725 4.31 4.65 14.04
N THR A 726 3.05 4.44 13.69
CA THR A 726 2.32 3.21 14.01
C THR A 726 2.03 2.42 12.76
N ARG A 727 1.67 1.16 12.98
CA ARG A 727 1.19 0.21 12.00
C ARG A 727 -0.08 -0.38 12.57
N CYS A 728 -1.16 -0.15 11.88
CA CYS A 728 -2.47 -0.60 12.31
C CYS A 728 -2.94 -1.65 11.30
N PHE A 729 -3.42 -2.77 11.81
CA PHE A 729 -4.11 -3.78 11.02
C PHE A 729 -5.46 -4.02 11.66
N GLU A 730 -6.46 -4.05 10.79
CA GLU A 730 -7.82 -4.38 11.15
C GLU A 730 -8.28 -5.56 10.34
N ASN A 731 -8.85 -6.51 11.07
CA ASN A 731 -9.60 -7.60 10.49
C ASN A 731 -10.95 -7.66 11.22
N LYS A 732 -11.89 -8.47 10.73
CA LYS A 732 -13.28 -8.55 11.23
C LYS A 732 -13.39 -8.75 12.75
N ASN A 733 -12.36 -9.30 13.39
CA ASN A 733 -12.38 -9.67 14.82
C ASN A 733 -11.16 -9.20 15.64
N LEU A 734 -10.26 -8.43 15.03
CA LEU A 734 -8.97 -8.11 15.63
C LEU A 734 -8.50 -6.72 15.17
N VAL A 735 -8.09 -5.91 16.13
CA VAL A 735 -7.27 -4.72 15.88
C VAL A 735 -5.87 -5.01 16.38
N TYR A 736 -4.86 -4.80 15.55
CA TYR A 736 -3.46 -4.95 15.92
C TYR A 736 -2.74 -3.64 15.64
N ILE A 737 -2.05 -3.11 16.65
CA ILE A 737 -1.17 -1.95 16.51
C ILE A 737 0.26 -2.36 16.86
N GLY A 738 1.18 -2.15 15.92
CA GLY A 738 2.61 -2.15 16.18
C GLY A 738 3.16 -0.73 16.05
N MET A 739 4.09 -0.30 16.91
CA MET A 739 4.66 1.04 16.82
C MET A 739 6.11 1.11 17.29
N GLU A 740 6.85 2.08 16.75
CA GLU A 740 8.11 2.52 17.35
C GLU A 740 7.80 3.12 18.73
N LEU A 741 8.57 2.71 19.75
CA LEU A 741 8.46 3.30 21.08
C LEU A 741 9.54 4.38 21.27
N PRO A 742 9.23 5.47 21.99
CA PRO A 742 10.25 6.47 22.34
C PRO A 742 11.39 5.84 23.14
N GLU A 743 12.63 6.21 22.84
CA GLU A 743 13.79 5.83 23.67
C GLU A 743 13.57 6.21 25.15
N PRO A 744 13.02 7.40 25.49
CA PRO A 744 12.65 7.71 26.88
C PRO A 744 11.65 6.74 27.52
N PHE A 745 10.72 6.17 26.74
CA PHE A 745 9.75 5.18 27.24
C PHE A 745 10.42 3.84 27.52
N ASP A 746 11.30 3.38 26.62
CA ASP A 746 12.09 2.15 26.84
C ASP A 746 13.03 2.29 28.03
N GLU A 747 13.70 3.43 28.19
CA GLU A 747 14.51 3.74 29.37
C GLU A 747 13.68 3.75 30.66
N TYR A 748 12.47 4.31 30.62
CA TYR A 748 11.54 4.28 31.75
C TYR A 748 11.19 2.84 32.12
N CYS A 749 10.83 1.99 31.16
CA CYS A 749 10.54 0.58 31.39
C CYS A 749 11.74 -0.18 31.98
N LYS A 750 12.96 0.03 31.49
CA LYS A 750 14.19 -0.58 32.03
C LYS A 750 14.50 -0.13 33.47
N LYS A 751 14.29 1.15 33.77
CA LYS A 751 14.43 1.70 35.13
C LYS A 751 13.40 1.09 36.07
N LEU A 752 12.15 0.95 35.63
CA LEU A 752 11.07 0.34 36.39
C LEU A 752 11.33 -1.16 36.65
N GLU A 753 11.77 -1.90 35.64
CA GLU A 753 12.17 -3.32 35.79
C GLU A 753 13.25 -3.46 36.88
N SER A 754 14.30 -2.64 36.80
CA SER A 754 15.41 -2.68 37.76
C SER A 754 14.95 -2.32 39.18
N ALA A 755 14.04 -1.34 39.30
CA ALA A 755 13.48 -0.91 40.57
C ALA A 755 12.60 -1.99 41.21
N ILE A 756 11.71 -2.63 40.44
CA ILE A 756 10.86 -3.73 40.93
C ILE A 756 11.71 -4.91 41.38
N LYS A 757 12.72 -5.34 40.60
CA LYS A 757 13.61 -6.45 40.99
C LYS A 757 14.29 -6.16 42.33
N LYS A 758 14.91 -4.99 42.45
CA LYS A 758 15.59 -4.55 43.68
C LYS A 758 14.62 -4.48 44.86
N LYS A 759 13.39 -4.00 44.66
CA LYS A 759 12.39 -3.90 45.71
C LYS A 759 11.93 -5.28 46.20
N VAL A 760 11.73 -6.24 45.29
CA VAL A 760 11.40 -7.63 45.64
C VAL A 760 12.55 -8.30 46.39
N GLU A 761 13.80 -8.12 45.95
CA GLU A 761 14.98 -8.63 46.66
C GLU A 761 15.04 -8.10 48.11
N ILE A 762 14.76 -6.80 48.29
CA ILE A 762 14.68 -6.18 49.62
C ILE A 762 13.52 -6.78 50.42
N ASP A 763 12.31 -6.80 49.87
CA ASP A 763 11.11 -7.28 50.58
C ASP A 763 11.26 -8.75 51.01
N VAL A 764 11.92 -9.59 50.19
CA VAL A 764 12.26 -10.99 50.52
C VAL A 764 13.36 -11.06 51.60
N ALA A 765 14.39 -10.21 51.54
CA ALA A 765 15.44 -10.17 52.56
C ALA A 765 14.92 -9.75 53.95
N PHE A 766 13.81 -9.01 54.01
CA PHE A 766 13.14 -8.61 55.26
C PHE A 766 11.92 -9.48 55.61
N SER A 767 11.60 -10.51 54.80
CA SER A 767 10.55 -11.48 55.11
C SER A 767 11.05 -12.52 56.11
N THR A 768 10.21 -12.90 57.07
CA THR A 768 10.48 -14.01 58.01
C THR A 768 10.37 -15.39 57.35
N GLU A 769 9.87 -15.48 56.11
CA GLU A 769 9.76 -16.71 55.34
C GLU A 769 11.03 -16.95 54.51
N LEU A 770 11.75 -18.04 54.81
CA LEU A 770 12.91 -18.52 54.05
C LEU A 770 12.48 -18.93 52.64
N SER A 771 12.50 -17.97 51.71
CA SER A 771 12.30 -18.22 50.29
C SER A 771 13.64 -18.59 49.67
N SER A 772 13.70 -19.61 48.81
CA SER A 772 14.92 -19.91 48.07
C SER A 772 15.27 -18.75 47.11
N VAL A 773 16.56 -18.59 46.78
CA VAL A 773 17.02 -17.57 45.80
C VAL A 773 16.30 -17.72 44.46
N GLU A 774 16.01 -18.96 44.06
CA GLU A 774 15.30 -19.27 42.81
C GLU A 774 13.82 -18.86 42.85
N GLU A 775 13.12 -19.06 43.98
CA GLU A 775 11.74 -18.61 44.16
C GLU A 775 11.62 -17.09 44.21
N SER A 776 12.57 -16.42 44.89
CA SER A 776 12.65 -14.96 44.91
C SER A 776 12.84 -14.40 43.48
N GLY A 777 13.72 -15.03 42.69
CA GLY A 777 13.91 -14.70 41.27
C GLY A 777 12.64 -14.85 40.46
N LYS A 778 11.94 -15.99 40.57
CA LYS A 778 10.65 -16.23 39.89
C LYS A 778 9.57 -15.23 40.31
N GLN A 779 9.53 -14.85 41.59
CA GLN A 779 8.58 -13.86 42.09
C GLN A 779 8.89 -12.45 41.57
N ALA A 780 10.17 -12.06 41.54
CA ALA A 780 10.61 -10.79 40.97
C ALA A 780 10.27 -10.70 39.48
N GLU A 781 10.56 -11.73 38.69
CA GLU A 781 10.22 -11.80 37.28
C GLU A 781 8.70 -11.71 37.04
N LYS A 782 7.90 -12.39 37.87
CA LYS A 782 6.44 -12.32 37.80
C LYS A 782 5.94 -10.89 38.05
N LYS A 783 6.41 -10.23 39.12
CA LYS A 783 6.01 -8.83 39.44
C LYS A 783 6.48 -7.84 38.37
N VAL A 784 7.70 -8.00 37.84
CA VAL A 784 8.21 -7.20 36.71
C VAL A 784 7.29 -7.35 35.51
N ARG A 785 6.93 -8.60 35.14
CA ARG A 785 6.05 -8.87 34.01
C ARG A 785 4.67 -8.24 34.19
N GLU A 786 4.11 -8.31 35.39
CA GLU A 786 2.82 -7.67 35.72
C GLU A 786 2.90 -6.14 35.64
N GLY A 787 3.94 -5.53 36.22
CA GLY A 787 4.14 -4.08 36.20
C GLY A 787 4.38 -3.51 34.80
N LEU A 788 5.31 -4.10 34.03
CA LEU A 788 5.58 -3.68 32.65
C LEU A 788 4.35 -3.87 31.76
N LYS A 789 3.58 -4.94 31.97
CA LYS A 789 2.35 -5.18 31.22
C LYS A 789 1.29 -4.12 31.50
N ALA A 790 1.11 -3.69 32.75
CA ALA A 790 0.20 -2.59 33.10
C ALA A 790 0.62 -1.28 32.39
N VAL A 791 1.92 -0.98 32.38
CA VAL A 791 2.47 0.18 31.67
C VAL A 791 2.22 0.10 30.16
N HIS A 792 2.51 -1.04 29.52
CA HIS A 792 2.27 -1.23 28.09
C HIS A 792 0.79 -1.13 27.74
N LYS A 793 -0.11 -1.75 28.52
CA LYS A 793 -1.56 -1.64 28.32
C LYS A 793 -2.03 -0.19 28.38
N ALA A 794 -1.61 0.55 29.41
CA ALA A 794 -1.97 1.96 29.55
C ALA A 794 -1.47 2.80 28.37
N TRP A 795 -0.24 2.55 27.91
CA TRP A 795 0.34 3.25 26.76
C TRP A 795 -0.45 2.99 25.48
N PHE A 796 -0.74 1.72 25.17
CA PHE A 796 -1.50 1.37 23.98
C PHE A 796 -2.98 1.76 24.06
N GLN A 797 -3.57 1.83 25.25
CA GLN A 797 -4.91 2.38 25.40
C GLN A 797 -4.93 3.90 25.13
N ALA A 798 -3.88 4.64 25.49
CA ALA A 798 -3.75 6.05 25.10
C ALA A 798 -3.58 6.21 23.58
N VAL A 799 -2.91 5.26 22.92
CA VAL A 799 -2.84 5.20 21.45
C VAL A 799 -4.21 4.92 20.84
N ALA A 800 -4.96 3.94 21.36
CA ALA A 800 -6.32 3.65 20.91
C ALA A 800 -7.25 4.86 21.06
N HIS A 801 -7.11 5.60 22.16
CA HIS A 801 -7.84 6.84 22.40
C HIS A 801 -7.47 7.95 21.42
N TYR A 802 -6.18 8.12 21.11
CA TYR A 802 -5.72 9.09 20.12
C TYR A 802 -6.37 8.87 18.74
N TYR A 803 -6.57 7.61 18.36
CA TYR A 803 -7.27 7.24 17.12
C TYR A 803 -8.80 7.22 17.24
N GLY A 804 -9.36 7.41 18.43
CA GLY A 804 -10.81 7.32 18.67
C GLY A 804 -11.38 5.91 18.46
N ILE A 805 -10.53 4.87 18.43
CA ILE A 805 -10.98 3.48 18.23
C ILE A 805 -11.46 2.81 19.53
N ASP A 806 -11.24 3.46 20.68
CA ASP A 806 -11.80 3.01 21.96
C ASP A 806 -13.22 3.53 22.24
N ASP A 807 -13.75 4.39 21.36
CA ASP A 807 -15.12 4.90 21.40
C ASP A 807 -16.14 3.74 21.26
N PRO A 808 -17.19 3.68 22.11
CA PRO A 808 -18.32 2.76 21.94
C PRO A 808 -18.99 2.77 20.56
N ASP A 809 -18.99 3.93 19.87
CA ASP A 809 -19.59 4.08 18.54
C ASP A 809 -18.60 3.71 17.40
N SER A 810 -17.36 3.34 17.74
CA SER A 810 -16.30 2.88 16.84
C SER A 810 -15.98 1.39 17.08
N LEU A 811 -14.71 0.99 17.09
CA LEU A 811 -14.26 -0.40 17.30
C LEU A 811 -14.41 -0.88 18.75
N HIS A 812 -14.65 0.04 19.68
CA HIS A 812 -14.72 -0.22 21.11
C HIS A 812 -13.48 -1.00 21.62
N ALA A 813 -12.29 -0.60 21.18
CA ALA A 813 -10.99 -1.20 21.52
C ALA A 813 -10.54 -0.81 22.95
N THR A 814 -11.18 -1.41 23.95
CA THR A 814 -10.98 -1.13 25.38
C THR A 814 -9.97 -2.08 26.05
N SER A 815 -9.43 -1.70 27.21
CA SER A 815 -8.35 -2.44 27.88
C SER A 815 -8.72 -3.89 28.26
N ASP A 816 -9.99 -4.15 28.56
CA ASP A 816 -10.50 -5.49 28.85
C ASP A 816 -10.51 -6.43 27.64
N LYS A 817 -10.42 -5.87 26.42
CA LYS A 817 -10.31 -6.60 25.16
C LYS A 817 -8.86 -6.80 24.69
N ILE A 818 -7.88 -6.23 25.40
CA ILE A 818 -6.47 -6.41 25.03
C ILE A 818 -6.07 -7.87 25.22
N ASN A 819 -5.51 -8.48 24.16
CA ASN A 819 -4.94 -9.80 24.26
C ASN A 819 -3.72 -9.75 25.20
N ASN A 820 -3.87 -10.42 26.33
CA ASN A 820 -2.90 -10.45 27.41
C ASN A 820 -1.52 -11.00 27.02
N LYS A 821 -1.39 -11.75 25.91
CA LYS A 821 -0.12 -12.23 25.37
C LYS A 821 0.57 -11.19 24.46
N PHE A 822 -0.16 -10.22 23.93
CA PHE A 822 0.29 -9.36 22.83
C PHE A 822 0.33 -7.87 23.18
N ALA A 823 0.41 -7.50 24.47
CA ALA A 823 0.73 -6.13 24.92
C ALA A 823 2.19 -6.09 25.44
N ALA A 824 3.13 -5.92 24.52
CA ALA A 824 4.56 -6.12 24.80
C ALA A 824 5.45 -5.12 24.05
N ALA A 825 6.66 -4.94 24.57
CA ALA A 825 7.74 -4.20 23.94
C ALA A 825 8.98 -5.09 23.83
N PHE A 826 9.71 -4.98 22.74
CA PHE A 826 10.95 -5.74 22.50
C PHE A 826 11.89 -5.00 21.54
N PRO A 827 13.20 -5.26 21.61
CA PRO A 827 14.15 -4.72 20.65
C PRO A 827 13.96 -5.37 19.27
N VAL A 828 13.90 -4.54 18.24
CA VAL A 828 13.83 -4.92 16.83
C VAL A 828 15.12 -4.52 16.14
N GLN A 829 15.73 -5.45 15.42
CA GLN A 829 16.88 -5.22 14.55
C GLN A 829 16.81 -6.16 13.36
N GLN A 830 17.37 -5.74 12.21
CA GLN A 830 17.42 -6.57 11.02
C GLN A 830 18.56 -7.58 11.10
N HIS A 831 18.29 -8.78 10.60
CA HIS A 831 19.26 -9.86 10.50
C HIS A 831 19.18 -10.51 9.13
N ARG A 832 20.29 -11.13 8.73
CA ARG A 832 20.37 -12.00 7.56
C ARG A 832 21.40 -13.08 7.80
N VAL A 833 21.31 -14.19 7.07
CA VAL A 833 22.44 -15.12 6.96
C VAL A 833 23.51 -14.57 6.02
N GLU A 834 24.76 -14.94 6.26
CA GLU A 834 25.88 -14.58 5.38
C GLU A 834 25.84 -15.33 4.04
N ARG A 835 25.42 -16.59 4.08
CA ARG A 835 25.20 -17.44 2.90
C ARG A 835 23.84 -18.12 3.02
N ASN A 836 23.03 -18.00 1.98
CA ASN A 836 21.67 -18.55 1.95
C ASN A 836 21.61 -20.02 1.47
N VAL A 837 22.69 -20.51 0.88
CA VAL A 837 22.82 -21.88 0.37
C VAL A 837 24.19 -22.42 0.76
N VAL A 838 24.21 -23.61 1.35
CA VAL A 838 25.41 -24.35 1.75
C VAL A 838 25.31 -25.76 1.22
N THR A 839 26.41 -26.31 0.69
CA THR A 839 26.48 -27.72 0.28
C THR A 839 27.40 -28.48 1.20
N GLN A 840 26.99 -29.68 1.57
CA GLN A 840 27.86 -30.66 2.19
C GLN A 840 27.94 -31.88 1.28
N SER A 841 29.15 -32.41 1.13
CA SER A 841 29.40 -33.61 0.34
C SER A 841 30.01 -34.68 1.24
N ALA A 842 29.40 -35.85 1.30
CA ALA A 842 29.88 -37.01 2.04
C ALA A 842 29.51 -38.29 1.31
N ASN A 843 30.45 -39.25 1.26
CA ASN A 843 30.23 -40.57 0.66
C ASN A 843 29.71 -40.54 -0.80
N GLY A 844 30.04 -39.50 -1.57
CA GLY A 844 29.58 -39.34 -2.96
C GLY A 844 28.15 -38.83 -3.10
N HIS A 845 27.52 -38.38 -2.01
CA HIS A 845 26.22 -37.73 -1.98
C HIS A 845 26.37 -36.27 -1.57
N ASP A 846 25.51 -35.41 -2.11
CA ASP A 846 25.46 -33.99 -1.78
C ASP A 846 24.17 -33.66 -1.04
N LEU A 847 24.29 -32.84 0.01
CA LEU A 847 23.19 -32.22 0.72
C LEU A 847 23.20 -30.72 0.47
N THR A 848 22.11 -30.18 -0.05
CA THR A 848 21.89 -28.74 -0.13
C THR A 848 21.14 -28.26 1.12
N VAL A 849 21.73 -27.36 1.90
CA VAL A 849 21.08 -26.70 3.03
C VAL A 849 20.76 -25.25 2.66
N THR A 850 19.52 -24.83 2.88
CA THR A 850 19.05 -23.52 2.47
C THR A 850 18.01 -22.94 3.45
N VAL A 851 17.66 -21.67 3.29
CA VAL A 851 16.77 -20.92 4.21
C VAL A 851 15.65 -20.21 3.45
N ALA A 852 14.54 -19.98 4.14
CA ALA A 852 13.42 -19.22 3.59
C ALA A 852 12.76 -18.30 4.63
N GLY A 853 12.30 -17.13 4.18
CA GLY A 853 11.59 -16.16 5.03
C GLY A 853 12.48 -15.58 6.12
N ASP A 854 11.94 -15.47 7.34
CA ASP A 854 12.65 -14.87 8.49
C ASP A 854 13.93 -15.63 8.87
N ALA A 855 14.06 -16.91 8.52
CA ALA A 855 15.31 -17.65 8.69
C ALA A 855 16.44 -17.13 7.80
N ALA A 856 16.11 -16.63 6.60
CA ALA A 856 17.06 -16.12 5.62
C ALA A 856 17.41 -14.65 5.87
N ALA A 857 16.38 -13.80 5.94
CA ALA A 857 16.52 -12.40 6.27
C ALA A 857 15.25 -11.95 6.99
N SER A 858 15.41 -11.40 8.18
CA SER A 858 14.29 -10.91 8.97
C SER A 858 14.33 -9.38 9.03
N PRO A 859 13.36 -8.72 8.41
CA PRO A 859 13.26 -7.26 8.43
C PRO A 859 12.53 -6.77 9.69
N HIS A 860 11.92 -7.67 10.48
CA HIS A 860 11.07 -7.40 11.66
C HIS A 860 9.96 -6.35 11.43
N PHE A 861 8.70 -6.81 11.28
CA PHE A 861 7.49 -5.97 11.19
C PHE A 861 7.48 -4.91 10.06
N MET A 862 8.40 -4.94 9.09
CA MET A 862 8.55 -3.91 8.06
C MET A 862 7.80 -4.19 6.75
N ARG A 863 7.47 -3.13 6.01
CA ARG A 863 6.74 -3.18 4.73
C ARG A 863 7.43 -4.15 3.77
N TYR A 864 6.64 -4.97 3.07
CA TYR A 864 7.05 -5.76 1.89
C TYR A 864 8.25 -6.70 2.04
N SER A 865 8.56 -7.21 3.22
CA SER A 865 9.89 -7.80 3.40
C SER A 865 9.86 -9.23 3.94
N GLY A 866 9.24 -9.52 5.09
CA GLY A 866 9.33 -10.89 5.68
C GLY A 866 8.65 -11.96 4.81
N LEU A 867 7.32 -11.87 4.65
CA LEU A 867 6.56 -12.83 3.86
C LEU A 867 6.79 -12.66 2.35
N THR A 868 6.97 -11.44 1.86
CA THR A 868 7.30 -11.21 0.45
C THR A 868 8.63 -11.88 0.08
N GLY A 869 9.65 -11.76 0.94
CA GLY A 869 10.92 -12.48 0.78
C GLY A 869 10.72 -14.00 0.83
N ALA A 870 9.93 -14.48 1.82
CA ALA A 870 9.57 -15.89 1.92
C ALA A 870 8.95 -16.45 0.64
N ARG A 871 8.05 -15.71 -0.01
CA ARG A 871 7.44 -16.10 -1.28
C ARG A 871 8.44 -16.20 -2.42
N GLU A 872 9.35 -15.23 -2.55
CA GLU A 872 10.43 -15.34 -3.54
C GLU A 872 11.33 -16.54 -3.24
N ASN A 873 11.65 -16.82 -1.97
CA ASN A 873 12.38 -18.04 -1.61
C ASN A 873 11.61 -19.30 -2.07
N VAL A 874 10.30 -19.37 -1.84
CA VAL A 874 9.44 -20.48 -2.30
C VAL A 874 9.55 -20.68 -3.80
N LEU A 875 9.44 -19.60 -4.60
CA LEU A 875 9.52 -19.68 -6.06
C LEU A 875 10.92 -20.10 -6.54
N HIS A 876 11.99 -19.59 -5.91
CA HIS A 876 13.36 -19.97 -6.26
C HIS A 876 13.63 -21.44 -5.95
N LEU A 877 13.19 -21.91 -4.77
CA LEU A 877 13.34 -23.30 -4.33
C LEU A 877 12.51 -24.25 -5.18
N GLN A 878 11.26 -23.89 -5.50
CA GLN A 878 10.42 -24.66 -6.40
C GLN A 878 11.08 -24.84 -7.78
N ASN A 879 11.63 -23.75 -8.35
CA ASN A 879 12.31 -23.82 -9.64
C ASN A 879 13.59 -24.66 -9.58
N PHE A 880 14.35 -24.55 -8.49
CA PHE A 880 15.51 -25.42 -8.26
C PHE A 880 15.11 -26.89 -8.19
N THR A 881 14.11 -27.24 -7.38
CA THR A 881 13.57 -28.60 -7.26
C THR A 881 13.09 -29.15 -8.61
N ARG A 882 12.36 -28.35 -9.39
CA ARG A 882 11.91 -28.75 -10.73
C ARG A 882 13.08 -29.01 -11.68
N LYS A 883 14.15 -28.23 -11.59
CA LYS A 883 15.36 -28.43 -12.40
C LYS A 883 16.07 -29.71 -12.00
N ILE A 884 16.35 -29.94 -10.72
CA ILE A 884 17.03 -31.17 -10.27
C ILE A 884 16.20 -32.43 -10.53
N ALA A 885 14.87 -32.36 -10.45
CA ALA A 885 13.98 -33.50 -10.73
C ALA A 885 13.96 -33.90 -12.23
N ASN A 886 14.31 -32.98 -13.13
CA ASN A 886 14.19 -33.18 -14.58
C ASN A 886 15.51 -33.12 -15.35
N ASP A 887 16.60 -32.60 -14.76
CA ASP A 887 17.87 -32.45 -15.46
C ASP A 887 18.53 -33.82 -15.71
N THR A 888 19.14 -33.94 -16.89
CA THR A 888 19.90 -35.11 -17.32
C THR A 888 21.40 -34.82 -17.39
N ASN A 889 21.80 -33.55 -17.24
CA ASN A 889 23.18 -33.12 -17.26
C ASN A 889 23.87 -33.37 -15.90
N PRO A 890 24.97 -34.15 -15.85
CA PRO A 890 25.71 -34.41 -14.61
C PRO A 890 26.34 -33.15 -14.00
N PHE A 891 26.58 -32.10 -14.79
CA PHE A 891 27.09 -30.80 -14.29
C PHE A 891 25.96 -29.77 -14.02
N GLY A 892 24.70 -30.14 -14.28
CA GLY A 892 23.54 -29.31 -14.01
C GLY A 892 23.38 -28.88 -12.54
N PRO A 893 23.57 -29.77 -11.54
CA PRO A 893 23.35 -29.45 -10.14
C PRO A 893 24.14 -28.23 -9.63
N GLU A 894 25.44 -28.14 -9.94
CA GLU A 894 26.31 -27.02 -9.50
C GLU A 894 25.86 -25.67 -10.10
N LEU A 895 25.46 -25.66 -11.38
CA LEU A 895 24.95 -24.47 -12.05
C LEU A 895 23.62 -24.02 -11.44
N HIS A 896 22.68 -24.94 -11.24
CA HIS A 896 21.37 -24.65 -10.65
C HIS A 896 21.50 -24.16 -9.22
N GLN A 897 22.47 -24.68 -8.46
CA GLN A 897 22.76 -24.23 -7.12
C GLN A 897 23.32 -22.81 -7.09
N SER A 898 24.28 -22.50 -7.98
CA SER A 898 24.83 -21.15 -8.10
C SER A 898 23.74 -20.13 -8.45
N GLU A 899 22.80 -20.51 -9.31
CA GLU A 899 21.62 -19.69 -9.62
C GLU A 899 20.69 -19.52 -8.40
N LEU A 900 20.46 -20.59 -7.63
CA LEU A 900 19.67 -20.53 -6.40
C LEU A 900 20.31 -19.58 -5.37
N GLU A 901 21.61 -19.69 -5.12
CA GLU A 901 22.34 -18.83 -4.19
C GLU A 901 22.25 -17.36 -4.61
N ALA A 902 22.48 -17.05 -5.89
CA ALA A 902 22.37 -15.69 -6.42
C ALA A 902 20.96 -15.10 -6.25
N ARG A 903 19.92 -15.90 -6.53
CA ARG A 903 18.53 -15.46 -6.40
C ARG A 903 18.12 -15.26 -4.94
N GLN A 904 18.50 -16.17 -4.04
CA GLN A 904 18.21 -16.02 -2.61
C GLN A 904 18.96 -14.83 -2.00
N GLN A 905 20.21 -14.62 -2.39
CA GLN A 905 21.01 -13.47 -1.96
C GLN A 905 20.32 -12.16 -2.35
N LYS A 906 19.86 -12.05 -3.59
CA LYS A 906 19.10 -10.89 -4.06
C LYS A 906 17.78 -10.69 -3.31
N THR A 907 17.06 -11.76 -3.00
CA THR A 907 15.86 -11.68 -2.14
C THR A 907 16.21 -11.14 -0.77
N ALA A 908 17.29 -11.63 -0.14
CA ALA A 908 17.74 -11.14 1.16
C ALA A 908 18.15 -9.66 1.11
N ASP A 909 18.85 -9.23 0.05
CA ASP A 909 19.24 -7.83 -0.15
C ASP A 909 18.01 -6.91 -0.24
N PHE A 910 17.00 -7.31 -1.03
CA PHE A 910 15.72 -6.60 -1.10
C PHE A 910 15.02 -6.50 0.26
N VAL A 911 14.97 -7.60 1.02
CA VAL A 911 14.34 -7.63 2.36
C VAL A 911 15.04 -6.66 3.31
N ILE A 912 16.37 -6.61 3.25
CA ILE A 912 17.18 -5.72 4.08
C ILE A 912 16.97 -4.25 3.68
N GLU A 913 17.11 -3.91 2.41
CA GLU A 913 16.92 -2.54 1.89
C GLU A 913 15.56 -1.96 2.30
N ARG A 914 14.50 -2.77 2.24
CA ARG A 914 13.15 -2.35 2.64
C ARG A 914 12.99 -2.09 4.14
N GLY A 915 13.78 -2.75 4.98
CA GLY A 915 13.74 -2.51 6.41
C GLY A 915 14.61 -1.33 6.88
N GLU A 916 15.68 -1.00 6.16
CA GLU A 916 16.61 0.07 6.55
C GLU A 916 15.90 1.43 6.72
N VAL A 917 14.92 1.72 5.85
CA VAL A 917 14.12 2.96 5.91
C VAL A 917 13.47 3.14 7.29
N PHE A 918 13.07 2.06 7.96
CA PHE A 918 12.36 2.13 9.23
C PHE A 918 13.27 2.20 10.46
N LEU A 919 14.50 1.68 10.37
CA LEU A 919 15.46 1.69 11.48
C LEU A 919 16.55 2.77 11.37
N GLY A 920 16.66 3.44 10.22
CA GLY A 920 17.56 4.58 10.03
C GLY A 920 17.22 5.75 10.99
N PRO A 921 18.12 6.67 11.34
CA PRO A 921 17.81 7.74 12.30
C PRO A 921 16.67 8.65 11.80
N GLN A 922 15.73 9.02 12.70
CA GLN A 922 14.79 10.12 12.41
C GLN A 922 15.60 11.41 12.29
N ARG A 923 15.36 12.20 11.24
CA ARG A 923 15.96 13.53 11.12
C ARG A 923 15.12 14.48 11.98
N SER A 924 15.75 15.19 12.91
CA SER A 924 15.06 16.18 13.75
C SER A 924 14.31 17.16 12.84
N THR A 925 12.99 17.24 13.04
CA THR A 925 12.09 18.19 12.36
C THR A 925 12.38 19.62 12.75
#